data_AF-A0A5D3FB58-F1
#
_entry.id   AF-A0A5D3FB58-F1
#
_cell.length_a   1.000
_cell.length_b   1.000
_cell.length_c   1.000
_cell.angle_alpha   90.00
_cell.angle_beta   90.00
_cell.angle_gamma   90.00
#
_symmetry.space_group_name_H-M   'P 1'
#
loop_
_entity.id
_entity.type
_entity.pdbx_description
1 polymer ?
#
loop_
_entity_poly.entity_id
_entity_poly.type
_entity_poly.pdbx_seq_one_letter_code
_entity_poly.pdbx_strand_id
1 'polypeptide(L)'
;MSAPPVIDRRVLEALLDIELPRRNAGDTARLVVVHGRYREGAPTEFTIRFGERQRRVRVSDQTSVLGAVDAWETHAAGGEDGSDAILVITTGVDDHDLGADLRAHALGRRALSVDRAEIVKQRFGAADLDPRIRQEAWLIDALLDAEPSDGWRLHPAGAPWRRSGGSVLTRDAAVHALVSARLDLSGALPGLGDASGHRDLDVDSLLAWSRAPGSTARYAGLAAAERVGIAAWLREKVGDAAAVLLALVEAGKGEDAMALGVVAAILTDSARTPEAALAVGGLFAGVTHDTGELGAFASAVQGTLARWIGEAGPERRGHQTARDRVMAVLDRADELAASAGLGHAVAGHPFLPSGLDARLRAFAAALTDSPQTVGDALNAVMDHRLADLFADRCGVAAMAARLRRWLDAPDPAEIASVSAGVAGQMRDWGWGDRALNVLWGGDPGNDPVLGRAYREIYEAAVTRRSALDEVFASRLRDWTATASAAAPGGALLVESVMDEIVRPLAREGAPLILVLDGMSASVATQLGEELARGGRWLEVSATPGARRGAVSMIPSVTRTSRASLLSGSPTSGGQAAESAGFEAFWKRRRMQAAVFHKADIPGGPGQRLARPLLDALAGDAVVCAVLNTIDDALDHDREGDRTGWRTSDITFLTDLLNAARDYGRPVVLVSDHGHVLERGGRQVTPASGAGSVRWRTGEPGEGEVELAGPRVLEGGGRVVVPWREDIRYLPRRAGYHGGASLAEMTVPVLVLVPSVDLVPKDWSILPPENTVPWWWADQEAPEAPPEATATKPKTRRTTTQKEALFTVGDVAPVAAVPDTLGARVTRSPVYADQRKYLRKAPEGRQVAAVIDALADSGGRLSAAAVGAAAAAAGGRPPRNADLFITALQRLLNVEGYPVLGLIDSGATVTLETALLCEQFGVER
;
A
#
# COMPACT_ATOMS: atom_id res chain seq x y z
N MET A 1 -55.58 4.57 41.69
CA MET A 1 -54.74 5.77 41.85
C MET A 1 -53.35 5.42 41.37
N SER A 2 -52.77 6.21 40.47
CA SER A 2 -51.40 6.01 39.99
C SER A 2 -50.42 6.18 41.15
N ALA A 3 -49.30 5.46 41.15
CA ALA A 3 -48.27 5.71 42.15
C ALA A 3 -47.75 7.16 42.01
N PRO A 4 -47.56 7.91 43.10
CA PRO A 4 -47.04 9.27 43.03
C PRO A 4 -45.65 9.28 42.37
N PRO A 5 -45.35 10.24 41.49
CA PRO A 5 -44.10 10.26 40.74
C PRO A 5 -42.91 10.39 41.68
N VAL A 6 -41.82 9.66 41.41
CA VAL A 6 -40.55 9.86 42.13
C VAL A 6 -39.93 11.18 41.70
N ILE A 7 -39.51 11.97 42.67
CA ILE A 7 -38.95 13.32 42.52
C ILE A 7 -37.56 13.34 43.14
N ASP A 8 -36.60 13.99 42.49
CA ASP A 8 -35.28 14.24 43.04
C ASP A 8 -34.97 15.74 43.10
N ARG A 9 -33.79 16.08 43.62
CA ARG A 9 -33.32 17.46 43.71
C ARG A 9 -33.38 18.21 42.38
N ARG A 10 -32.96 17.59 41.27
CA ARG A 10 -32.91 18.25 39.96
C ARG A 10 -34.30 18.57 39.41
N VAL A 11 -35.25 17.65 39.64
CA VAL A 11 -36.67 17.85 39.32
C VAL A 11 -37.26 18.99 40.14
N LEU A 12 -36.93 19.08 41.43
CA LEU A 12 -37.37 20.18 42.29
C LEU A 12 -36.76 21.53 41.91
N GLU A 13 -35.45 21.59 41.65
CA GLU A 13 -34.77 22.80 41.18
C GLU A 13 -35.45 23.33 39.90
N ALA A 14 -35.71 22.45 38.92
CA ALA A 14 -36.41 22.83 37.70
C ALA A 14 -37.85 23.29 37.97
N LEU A 15 -38.61 22.57 38.80
CA LEU A 15 -39.98 22.97 39.15
C LEU A 15 -40.02 24.34 39.83
N LEU A 16 -39.07 24.63 40.71
CA LEU A 16 -38.98 25.92 41.42
C LEU A 16 -38.56 27.04 40.47
N ASP A 17 -37.59 26.81 39.58
CA ASP A 17 -37.19 27.75 38.53
C ASP A 17 -38.34 28.08 37.57
N ILE A 18 -39.32 27.18 37.44
CA ILE A 18 -40.55 27.39 36.67
C ILE A 18 -41.56 28.20 37.46
N GLU A 19 -41.97 27.70 38.62
CA GLU A 19 -43.21 28.11 39.27
C GLU A 19 -43.03 29.37 40.12
N LEU A 20 -41.81 29.65 40.63
CA LEU A 20 -41.50 30.88 41.36
C LEU A 20 -41.61 32.13 40.48
N PRO A 21 -40.94 32.23 39.30
CA PRO A 21 -41.10 33.38 38.42
C PRO A 21 -42.49 33.45 37.79
N ARG A 22 -43.09 32.33 37.36
CA ARG A 22 -44.44 32.31 36.77
C ARG A 22 -45.49 32.97 37.67
N ARG A 23 -45.30 32.91 38.99
CA ARG A 23 -46.24 33.42 40.00
C ARG A 23 -45.76 34.69 40.69
N ASN A 24 -44.64 35.28 40.24
CA ASN A 24 -43.97 36.42 40.88
C ASN A 24 -43.74 36.19 42.38
N ALA A 25 -43.39 34.96 42.76
CA ALA A 25 -43.36 34.51 44.16
C ALA A 25 -41.95 34.15 44.65
N GLY A 26 -40.90 34.50 43.91
CA GLY A 26 -39.51 34.18 44.28
C GLY A 26 -39.10 34.70 45.67
N ASP A 27 -39.59 35.90 46.04
CA ASP A 27 -39.27 36.57 47.30
C ASP A 27 -40.27 36.25 48.43
N THR A 28 -41.45 35.71 48.11
CA THR A 28 -42.55 35.55 49.08
C THR A 28 -42.91 34.09 49.37
N ALA A 29 -42.48 33.15 48.52
CA ALA A 29 -42.78 31.74 48.72
C ALA A 29 -42.02 31.19 49.93
N ARG A 30 -42.76 30.62 50.88
CA ARG A 30 -42.22 29.91 52.06
C ARG A 30 -42.56 28.42 52.04
N LEU A 31 -43.67 28.03 51.42
CA LEU A 31 -44.11 26.64 51.27
C LEU A 31 -44.38 26.31 49.81
N VAL A 32 -43.87 25.17 49.35
CA VAL A 32 -44.18 24.58 48.07
C VAL A 32 -44.59 23.14 48.32
N VAL A 33 -45.84 22.78 47.99
CA VAL A 33 -46.30 21.39 48.08
C VAL A 33 -46.24 20.78 46.69
N VAL A 34 -45.63 19.61 46.56
CA VAL A 34 -45.43 18.92 45.29
C VAL A 34 -46.00 17.51 45.40
N HIS A 35 -46.86 17.14 44.46
CA HIS A 35 -47.40 15.79 44.40
C HIS A 35 -46.33 14.83 43.86
N GLY A 36 -45.86 13.92 44.70
CA GLY A 36 -44.79 12.96 44.39
C GLY A 36 -44.12 12.39 45.64
N ARG A 37 -43.21 11.43 45.45
CA ARG A 37 -42.36 10.84 46.50
C ARG A 37 -40.92 11.29 46.30
N TYR A 38 -40.27 11.82 47.34
CA TYR A 38 -38.86 12.17 47.22
C TYR A 38 -37.98 10.91 47.13
N ARG A 39 -36.94 10.96 46.28
CA ARG A 39 -36.00 9.84 46.13
C ARG A 39 -35.22 9.66 47.43
N GLU A 40 -35.24 8.44 47.95
CA GLU A 40 -34.49 8.07 49.14
C GLU A 40 -32.97 8.29 48.94
N GLY A 41 -32.32 8.93 49.92
CA GLY A 41 -30.89 9.31 49.84
C GLY A 41 -30.59 10.58 49.03
N ALA A 42 -31.58 11.25 48.44
CA ALA A 42 -31.36 12.55 47.79
C ALA A 42 -31.13 13.68 48.83
N PRO A 43 -30.33 14.72 48.51
CA PRO A 43 -30.09 15.84 49.43
C PRO A 43 -31.40 16.51 49.83
N THR A 44 -31.67 16.61 51.13
CA THR A 44 -32.87 17.28 51.66
C THR A 44 -32.67 18.77 51.89
N GLU A 45 -31.43 19.27 51.76
CA GLU A 45 -31.13 20.70 51.78
C GLU A 45 -30.26 21.07 50.58
N PHE A 46 -30.60 22.16 49.91
CA PHE A 46 -29.82 22.74 48.82
C PHE A 46 -30.15 24.21 48.63
N THR A 47 -29.45 24.90 47.73
CA THR A 47 -29.65 26.31 47.45
C THR A 47 -30.04 26.51 45.99
N ILE A 48 -31.09 27.27 45.74
CA ILE A 48 -31.49 27.71 44.39
C ILE A 48 -31.11 29.17 44.18
N ARG A 49 -30.88 29.56 42.94
CA ARG A 49 -30.61 30.95 42.57
C ARG A 49 -31.82 31.52 41.85
N PHE A 50 -32.37 32.62 42.36
CA PHE A 50 -33.45 33.35 41.73
C PHE A 50 -32.99 34.79 41.48
N GLY A 51 -32.78 35.15 40.21
CA GLY A 51 -32.15 36.43 39.84
C GLY A 51 -30.74 36.57 40.43
N GLU A 52 -30.54 37.59 41.27
CA GLU A 52 -29.27 37.85 41.96
C GLU A 52 -29.19 37.24 43.37
N ARG A 53 -30.27 36.65 43.90
CA ARG A 53 -30.34 36.09 45.26
C ARG A 53 -30.22 34.57 45.27
N GLN A 54 -29.67 34.03 46.35
CA GLN A 54 -29.63 32.61 46.66
C GLN A 54 -30.58 32.31 47.82
N ARG A 55 -31.47 31.32 47.65
CA ARG A 55 -32.41 30.90 48.69
C ARG A 55 -32.18 29.43 49.06
N ARG A 56 -32.18 29.13 50.36
CA ARG A 56 -32.10 27.76 50.87
C ARG A 56 -33.44 27.05 50.66
N VAL A 57 -33.38 25.81 50.21
CA VAL A 57 -34.51 24.91 50.03
C VAL A 57 -34.33 23.74 50.99
N ARG A 58 -35.38 23.45 51.77
CA ARG A 58 -35.49 22.24 52.59
C ARG A 58 -36.58 21.36 52.04
N VAL A 59 -36.30 20.08 51.83
CA VAL A 59 -37.24 19.10 51.30
C VAL A 59 -37.67 18.17 52.43
N SER A 60 -38.97 17.97 52.56
CA SER A 60 -39.59 17.04 53.51
C SER A 60 -40.58 16.14 52.77
N ASP A 61 -40.30 14.84 52.73
CA ASP A 61 -41.20 13.86 52.12
C ASP A 61 -42.21 13.39 53.16
N GLN A 62 -43.49 13.66 52.92
CA GLN A 62 -44.56 13.42 53.89
C GLN A 62 -45.66 12.57 53.27
N THR A 63 -45.91 11.40 53.86
CA THR A 63 -46.88 10.42 53.36
C THR A 63 -48.28 10.60 53.94
N SER A 64 -48.49 11.58 54.83
CA SER A 64 -49.78 11.86 55.46
C SER A 64 -50.05 13.37 55.58
N VAL A 65 -51.33 13.74 55.67
CA VAL A 65 -51.76 15.13 55.92
C VAL A 65 -51.15 15.67 57.21
N LEU A 66 -51.15 14.87 58.28
CA LEU A 66 -50.62 15.29 59.58
C LEU A 66 -49.11 15.58 59.50
N GLY A 67 -48.35 14.73 58.80
CA GLY A 67 -46.92 14.94 58.59
C GLY A 67 -46.63 16.20 57.75
N ALA A 68 -47.46 16.49 56.75
CA ALA A 68 -47.33 17.72 55.95
C ALA A 68 -47.61 19.00 56.78
N VAL A 69 -48.60 18.95 57.67
CA VAL A 69 -48.91 20.05 58.60
C VAL A 69 -47.79 20.24 59.62
N ASP A 70 -47.30 19.16 60.23
CA ASP A 70 -46.21 19.18 61.21
C ASP A 70 -44.91 19.74 60.61
N ALA A 71 -44.58 19.33 59.38
CA ALA A 71 -43.43 19.86 58.65
C ALA A 71 -43.56 21.37 58.38
N TRP A 72 -44.77 21.84 58.05
CA TRP A 72 -45.03 23.27 57.84
C TRP A 72 -44.96 24.08 59.14
N GLU A 73 -45.61 23.64 60.21
CA GLU A 73 -45.58 24.30 61.52
C GLU A 73 -44.15 24.40 62.07
N THR A 74 -43.37 23.32 61.95
CA THR A 74 -41.96 23.29 62.36
C THR A 74 -41.14 24.30 61.55
N HIS A 75 -41.38 24.41 60.25
CA HIS A 75 -40.71 25.39 59.40
C HIS A 75 -41.16 26.84 59.68
N ALA A 76 -42.44 27.04 60.00
CA ALA A 76 -43.01 28.35 60.32
C ALA A 76 -42.51 28.89 61.68
N ALA A 77 -42.31 28.00 62.67
CA ALA A 77 -41.83 28.31 64.01
C ALA A 77 -40.32 28.61 64.10
N GLY A 78 -39.52 28.23 63.10
CA GLY A 78 -38.10 28.58 63.00
C GLY A 78 -37.92 30.06 62.66
N GLY A 79 -37.57 30.90 63.64
CA GLY A 79 -37.29 32.35 63.51
C GLY A 79 -36.16 32.70 62.51
N GLU A 80 -35.77 33.99 62.42
CA GLU A 80 -34.94 34.69 61.39
C GLU A 80 -34.16 33.85 60.34
N ASP A 81 -33.45 32.78 60.71
CA ASP A 81 -32.83 31.79 59.81
C ASP A 81 -33.80 31.01 58.87
N GLY A 82 -35.04 30.78 59.31
CA GLY A 82 -36.12 30.13 58.55
C GLY A 82 -36.97 31.08 57.72
N SER A 83 -36.76 32.39 57.84
CA SER A 83 -37.55 33.41 57.10
C SER A 83 -37.20 33.44 55.61
N ASP A 84 -35.95 33.10 55.25
CA ASP A 84 -35.45 33.12 53.87
C ASP A 84 -35.34 31.72 53.24
N ALA A 85 -35.66 30.64 53.97
CA ALA A 85 -35.69 29.29 53.43
C ALA A 85 -37.08 28.93 52.85
N ILE A 86 -37.10 28.12 51.79
CA ILE A 86 -38.32 27.55 51.19
C ILE A 86 -38.46 26.11 51.68
N LEU A 87 -39.58 25.77 52.30
CA LEU A 87 -39.96 24.37 52.54
C LEU A 87 -40.64 23.80 51.30
N VAL A 88 -40.10 22.71 50.77
CA VAL A 88 -40.74 21.88 49.76
C VAL A 88 -41.25 20.60 50.43
N ILE A 89 -42.57 20.40 50.43
CA ILE A 89 -43.18 19.15 50.88
C ILE A 89 -43.50 18.31 49.67
N THR A 90 -42.85 17.15 49.51
CA THR A 90 -43.29 16.13 48.55
C THR A 90 -44.29 15.21 49.23
N THR A 91 -45.42 14.95 48.59
CA THR A 91 -46.45 14.09 49.17
C THR A 91 -47.22 13.30 48.13
N GLY A 92 -47.57 12.05 48.45
CA GLY A 92 -48.50 11.24 47.67
C GLY A 92 -49.98 11.50 48.02
N VAL A 93 -50.26 12.35 49.00
CA VAL A 93 -51.62 12.73 49.39
C VAL A 93 -52.26 13.57 48.27
N ASP A 94 -53.52 13.29 47.97
CA ASP A 94 -54.25 14.05 46.97
C ASP A 94 -54.53 15.48 47.44
N ASP A 95 -54.50 16.44 46.52
CA ASP A 95 -54.66 17.87 46.84
C ASP A 95 -55.99 18.20 47.53
N HIS A 96 -57.03 17.38 47.32
CA HIS A 96 -58.33 17.54 47.98
C HIS A 96 -58.31 17.20 49.47
N ASP A 97 -57.41 16.30 49.87
CA ASP A 97 -57.21 15.88 51.27
C ASP A 97 -56.27 16.80 52.03
N LEU A 98 -55.53 17.67 51.32
CA LEU A 98 -54.74 18.72 51.95
C LEU A 98 -55.66 19.81 52.51
N GLY A 99 -55.55 20.05 53.82
CA GLY A 99 -56.35 21.06 54.52
C GLY A 99 -56.27 22.45 53.87
N ALA A 100 -57.36 23.21 53.93
CA ALA A 100 -57.44 24.55 53.33
C ALA A 100 -56.38 25.51 53.89
N ASP A 101 -55.98 25.32 55.15
CA ASP A 101 -54.97 26.12 55.84
C ASP A 101 -53.56 25.90 55.24
N LEU A 102 -53.11 24.64 55.15
CA LEU A 102 -51.85 24.27 54.51
C LEU A 102 -51.80 24.74 53.04
N ARG A 103 -52.90 24.56 52.29
CA ARG A 103 -52.99 25.05 50.92
C ARG A 103 -52.93 26.58 50.83
N ALA A 104 -53.48 27.32 51.79
CA ALA A 104 -53.43 28.79 51.76
C ALA A 104 -51.99 29.34 51.76
N HIS A 105 -51.07 28.63 52.41
CA HIS A 105 -49.64 28.95 52.47
C HIS A 105 -48.82 28.37 51.32
N ALA A 106 -49.28 27.30 50.68
CA ALA A 106 -48.60 26.65 49.57
C ALA A 106 -48.54 27.55 48.31
N LEU A 107 -47.41 27.52 47.61
CA LEU A 107 -47.22 28.21 46.34
C LEU A 107 -48.32 27.84 45.34
N GLY A 108 -49.11 28.85 44.92
CA GLY A 108 -50.22 28.63 44.00
C GLY A 108 -51.50 28.06 44.61
N ARG A 109 -51.56 27.94 45.95
CA ARG A 109 -52.70 27.45 46.74
C ARG A 109 -53.14 26.02 46.46
N ARG A 110 -52.22 25.18 46.01
CA ARG A 110 -52.45 23.76 45.69
C ARG A 110 -51.13 22.99 45.67
N ALA A 111 -51.21 21.67 45.69
CA ALA A 111 -50.11 20.81 45.30
C ALA A 111 -49.77 21.03 43.81
N LEU A 112 -48.49 21.26 43.54
CA LEU A 112 -47.94 21.32 42.20
C LEU A 112 -47.74 19.90 41.69
N SER A 113 -48.15 19.66 40.45
CA SER A 113 -47.84 18.40 39.75
C SER A 113 -46.59 18.60 38.92
N VAL A 114 -45.71 17.60 38.92
CA VAL A 114 -44.48 17.62 38.12
C VAL A 114 -44.80 17.13 36.72
N ASP A 115 -44.91 18.05 35.75
CA ASP A 115 -44.87 17.69 34.34
C ASP A 115 -43.41 17.46 33.92
N ARG A 116 -43.01 16.19 33.90
CA ARG A 116 -41.66 15.78 33.53
C ARG A 116 -41.29 16.16 32.09
N ALA A 117 -42.26 16.22 31.18
CA ALA A 117 -42.02 16.68 29.81
C ALA A 117 -41.68 18.17 29.80
N GLU A 118 -42.38 19.00 30.57
CA GLU A 118 -42.03 20.42 30.71
C GLU A 118 -40.63 20.63 31.29
N ILE A 119 -40.17 19.75 32.19
CA ILE A 119 -38.79 19.80 32.68
C ILE A 119 -37.80 19.48 31.55
N VAL A 120 -37.99 18.40 30.79
CA VAL A 120 -37.14 18.07 29.63
C VAL A 120 -37.08 19.25 28.65
N LYS A 121 -38.23 19.87 28.34
CA LYS A 121 -38.31 21.06 27.47
C LYS A 121 -37.37 22.16 27.93
N GLN A 122 -37.37 22.46 29.23
CA GLN A 122 -36.52 23.51 29.79
C GLN A 122 -35.05 23.14 29.89
N ARG A 123 -34.73 21.87 30.21
CA ARG A 123 -33.35 21.37 30.27
C ARG A 123 -32.66 21.47 28.92
N PHE A 124 -33.37 21.20 27.84
CA PHE A 124 -32.90 21.47 26.48
C PHE A 124 -33.00 22.95 26.12
N GLY A 125 -33.99 23.66 26.62
CA GLY A 125 -34.24 25.05 26.24
C GLY A 125 -35.04 25.25 24.99
N ALA A 126 -35.86 24.26 24.66
CA ALA A 126 -36.82 24.35 23.59
C ALA A 126 -38.01 25.23 24.01
N ALA A 127 -38.60 25.92 23.04
CA ALA A 127 -39.87 26.62 23.20
C ALA A 127 -41.05 25.63 23.28
N ASP A 128 -40.99 24.51 22.54
CA ASP A 128 -41.99 23.43 22.60
C ASP A 128 -41.37 22.03 22.42
N LEU A 129 -42.17 20.99 22.71
CA LEU A 129 -41.84 19.58 22.48
C LEU A 129 -42.74 18.96 21.43
N ASP A 130 -42.17 18.09 20.60
CA ASP A 130 -42.91 17.16 19.75
C ASP A 130 -43.94 16.36 20.59
N PRO A 131 -45.23 16.32 20.21
CA PRO A 131 -46.26 15.59 20.94
C PRO A 131 -45.94 14.12 21.20
N ARG A 132 -45.14 13.49 20.32
CA ARG A 132 -44.72 12.08 20.48
C ARG A 132 -43.83 11.87 21.71
N ILE A 133 -43.02 12.86 22.11
CA ILE A 133 -42.19 12.77 23.32
C ILE A 133 -43.08 12.60 24.56
N ARG A 134 -44.22 13.30 24.61
CA ARG A 134 -45.17 13.21 25.74
C ARG A 134 -45.86 11.85 25.84
N GLN A 135 -45.89 11.07 24.76
CA GLN A 135 -46.47 9.73 24.72
C GLN A 135 -45.46 8.64 25.12
N GLU A 136 -44.17 8.95 25.09
CA GLU A 136 -43.07 8.02 25.37
C GLU A 136 -42.48 8.29 26.76
N ALA A 137 -43.13 7.76 27.81
CA ALA A 137 -42.68 7.92 29.19
C ALA A 137 -41.21 7.47 29.40
N TRP A 138 -40.78 6.42 28.70
CA TRP A 138 -39.40 5.92 28.74
C TRP A 138 -38.38 6.99 28.29
N LEU A 139 -38.71 7.78 27.27
CA LEU A 139 -37.81 8.78 26.69
C LEU A 139 -37.64 9.96 27.64
N ILE A 140 -38.74 10.40 28.26
CA ILE A 140 -38.72 11.47 29.25
C ILE A 140 -37.86 11.08 30.45
N ASP A 141 -38.10 9.88 31.00
CA ASP A 141 -37.37 9.40 32.18
C ASP A 141 -35.88 9.21 31.86
N ALA A 142 -35.56 8.64 30.68
CA ALA A 142 -34.19 8.44 30.24
C ALA A 142 -33.43 9.76 30.00
N LEU A 143 -34.07 10.79 29.42
CA LEU A 143 -33.46 12.11 29.20
C LEU A 143 -33.15 12.86 30.49
N LEU A 144 -33.98 12.66 31.52
CA LEU A 144 -33.72 13.25 32.84
C LEU A 144 -32.60 12.51 33.58
N ASP A 145 -32.56 11.18 33.47
CA ASP A 145 -31.51 10.36 34.08
C ASP A 145 -30.14 10.54 33.40
N ALA A 146 -30.12 10.64 32.07
CA ALA A 146 -28.92 10.76 31.27
C ALA A 146 -28.35 12.20 31.19
N GLU A 147 -28.93 13.17 31.90
CA GLU A 147 -28.51 14.58 31.81
C GLU A 147 -27.02 14.74 32.18
N PRO A 148 -26.19 15.22 31.23
CA PRO A 148 -24.77 15.52 31.48
C PRO A 148 -24.57 16.59 32.55
N SER A 149 -23.39 16.64 33.16
CA SER A 149 -23.10 17.59 34.25
C SER A 149 -23.13 19.07 33.83
N ASP A 150 -22.88 19.37 32.56
CA ASP A 150 -22.98 20.68 31.92
C ASP A 150 -24.38 20.97 31.34
N GLY A 151 -25.30 20.00 31.41
CA GLY A 151 -26.68 20.09 30.96
C GLY A 151 -26.86 20.00 29.43
N TRP A 152 -28.08 19.64 29.00
CA TRP A 152 -28.40 19.39 27.59
C TRP A 152 -28.19 20.60 26.67
N ARG A 153 -28.38 21.82 27.18
CA ARG A 153 -28.20 23.08 26.43
C ARG A 153 -26.78 23.27 25.91
N LEU A 154 -25.77 22.94 26.71
CA LEU A 154 -24.37 23.21 26.40
C LEU A 154 -23.64 21.96 25.90
N HIS A 155 -24.09 20.78 26.32
CA HIS A 155 -23.43 19.53 25.97
C HIS A 155 -23.35 19.29 24.45
N PRO A 156 -22.25 18.68 23.94
CA PRO A 156 -22.10 18.34 22.53
C PRO A 156 -23.23 17.46 21.97
N ALA A 157 -23.77 16.53 22.77
CA ALA A 157 -24.89 15.68 22.36
C ALA A 157 -26.15 16.46 21.94
N GLY A 158 -26.35 17.67 22.48
CA GLY A 158 -27.46 18.57 22.14
C GLY A 158 -27.22 19.42 20.88
N ALA A 159 -26.05 19.33 20.24
CA ALA A 159 -25.70 20.15 19.08
C ALA A 159 -26.65 20.00 17.87
N PRO A 160 -27.15 18.79 17.51
CA PRO A 160 -28.10 18.64 16.40
C PRO A 160 -29.41 19.42 16.60
N TRP A 161 -29.95 19.41 17.81
CA TRP A 161 -31.12 20.22 18.18
C TRP A 161 -30.83 21.72 18.06
N ARG A 162 -29.68 22.19 18.57
CA ARG A 162 -29.29 23.61 18.48
C ARG A 162 -29.20 24.10 17.04
N ARG A 163 -28.61 23.29 16.15
CA ARG A 163 -28.47 23.63 14.72
C ARG A 163 -29.82 23.71 14.00
N SER A 164 -30.84 22.98 14.48
CA SER A 164 -32.20 22.99 13.93
C SER A 164 -33.03 24.21 14.34
N GLY A 165 -32.40 25.25 14.89
CA GLY A 165 -33.05 26.49 15.32
C GLY A 165 -33.54 26.50 16.78
N GLY A 166 -33.39 25.39 17.52
CA GLY A 166 -33.61 25.32 18.96
C GLY A 166 -35.04 25.57 19.45
N SER A 167 -36.02 25.76 18.56
CA SER A 167 -37.38 26.14 18.92
C SER A 167 -38.23 24.95 19.38
N VAL A 168 -38.29 23.87 18.62
CA VAL A 168 -39.03 22.66 18.98
C VAL A 168 -38.05 21.50 19.15
N LEU A 169 -38.06 20.84 20.30
CA LEU A 169 -37.32 19.59 20.49
C LEU A 169 -38.10 18.46 19.81
N THR A 170 -37.60 18.02 18.66
CA THR A 170 -38.16 16.88 17.93
C THR A 170 -37.86 15.58 18.67
N ARG A 171 -38.73 14.57 18.53
CA ARG A 171 -38.45 13.23 19.07
C ARG A 171 -37.09 12.72 18.59
N ASP A 172 -36.79 12.95 17.31
CA ASP A 172 -35.55 12.51 16.68
C ASP A 172 -34.29 13.12 17.32
N ALA A 173 -34.30 14.43 17.53
CA ALA A 173 -33.18 15.12 18.16
C ALA A 173 -33.04 14.76 19.65
N ALA A 174 -34.16 14.49 20.32
CA ALA A 174 -34.18 14.04 21.71
C ALA A 174 -33.56 12.63 21.86
N VAL A 175 -33.97 11.67 21.03
CA VAL A 175 -33.39 10.32 21.05
C VAL A 175 -31.93 10.34 20.62
N HIS A 176 -31.57 11.14 19.60
CA HIS A 176 -30.17 11.31 19.20
C HIS A 176 -29.30 11.83 20.36
N ALA A 177 -29.77 12.85 21.10
CA ALA A 177 -29.05 13.39 22.24
C ALA A 177 -28.89 12.34 23.36
N LEU A 178 -29.97 11.58 23.65
CA LEU A 178 -29.94 10.48 24.60
C LEU A 178 -28.92 9.40 24.21
N VAL A 179 -28.98 8.91 22.97
CA VAL A 179 -28.08 7.89 22.43
C VAL A 179 -26.63 8.38 22.48
N SER A 180 -26.38 9.62 22.06
CA SER A 180 -25.03 10.19 22.08
C SER A 180 -24.45 10.26 23.49
N ALA A 181 -25.27 10.60 24.49
CA ALA A 181 -24.86 10.67 25.88
C ALA A 181 -24.67 9.28 26.51
N ARG A 182 -25.60 8.34 26.27
CA ARG A 182 -25.52 6.97 26.83
C ARG A 182 -24.40 6.14 26.23
N LEU A 183 -24.17 6.29 24.93
CA LEU A 183 -23.15 5.54 24.20
C LEU A 183 -21.80 6.27 24.15
N ASP A 184 -21.70 7.46 24.75
CA ASP A 184 -20.50 8.31 24.76
C ASP A 184 -19.92 8.60 23.36
N LEU A 185 -20.80 8.71 22.37
CA LEU A 185 -20.43 8.96 20.96
C LEU A 185 -20.00 10.41 20.71
N SER A 186 -20.28 11.29 21.67
CA SER A 186 -19.84 12.69 21.72
C SER A 186 -18.37 12.87 22.15
N GLY A 187 -17.72 11.82 22.65
CA GLY A 187 -16.36 11.81 23.17
C GLY A 187 -15.27 11.39 22.16
N ALA A 188 -14.02 11.63 22.55
CA ALA A 188 -12.80 11.45 21.77
C ALA A 188 -12.46 9.98 21.43
N LEU A 189 -13.18 9.37 20.48
CA LEU A 189 -12.62 8.27 19.69
C LEU A 189 -11.62 8.87 18.67
N PRO A 190 -10.31 8.56 18.74
CA PRO A 190 -9.33 9.09 17.80
C PRO A 190 -9.52 8.47 16.41
N GLY A 191 -9.52 9.30 15.37
CA GLY A 191 -9.17 8.86 14.00
C GLY A 191 -10.23 8.90 12.91
N LEU A 192 -11.47 9.34 13.15
CA LEU A 192 -12.53 9.32 12.13
C LEU A 192 -13.38 10.61 12.15
N GLY A 193 -12.80 11.74 11.76
CA GLY A 193 -13.57 12.98 11.59
C GLY A 193 -12.99 13.85 10.48
N ASP A 194 -13.82 14.23 9.51
CA ASP A 194 -13.50 15.30 8.57
C ASP A 194 -13.73 16.68 9.20
N ALA A 195 -13.21 17.71 8.53
CA ALA A 195 -13.23 19.10 9.00
C ALA A 195 -14.63 19.75 9.02
N SER A 196 -15.71 19.01 8.72
CA SER A 196 -17.08 19.55 8.63
C SER A 196 -17.91 19.39 9.90
N GLY A 197 -17.47 18.56 10.86
CA GLY A 197 -18.16 18.37 12.15
C GLY A 197 -19.53 17.69 12.04
N HIS A 198 -19.82 17.06 10.90
CA HIS A 198 -20.89 16.07 10.74
C HIS A 198 -20.34 14.69 11.13
N ARG A 199 -20.85 14.11 12.21
CA ARG A 199 -20.83 12.65 12.41
C ARG A 199 -22.28 12.22 12.34
N ASP A 200 -22.71 11.73 11.19
CA ASP A 200 -23.98 11.02 11.13
C ASP A 200 -23.78 9.70 11.86
N LEU A 201 -24.75 9.32 12.70
CA LEU A 201 -24.71 8.07 13.42
C LEU A 201 -24.78 6.91 12.42
N ASP A 202 -23.68 6.17 12.29
CA ASP A 202 -23.56 5.08 11.34
C ASP A 202 -23.19 3.75 12.04
N VAL A 203 -23.21 2.68 11.25
CA VAL A 203 -22.88 1.33 11.74
C VAL A 203 -21.43 1.24 12.25
N ASP A 204 -20.50 2.01 11.66
CA ASP A 204 -19.10 2.04 12.08
C ASP A 204 -18.94 2.54 13.51
N SER A 205 -19.63 3.65 13.81
CA SER A 205 -19.61 4.29 15.11
C SER A 205 -20.18 3.35 16.17
N LEU A 206 -21.22 2.58 15.83
CA LEU A 206 -21.80 1.58 16.72
C LEU A 206 -20.89 0.35 16.90
N LEU A 207 -20.24 -0.16 15.85
CA LEU A 207 -19.29 -1.27 15.94
C LEU A 207 -18.01 -0.87 16.70
N ALA A 208 -17.58 0.39 16.57
CA ALA A 208 -16.49 0.94 17.37
C ALA A 208 -16.91 1.09 18.84
N TRP A 209 -18.13 1.57 19.08
CA TRP A 209 -18.71 1.68 20.42
C TRP A 209 -18.77 0.33 21.13
N SER A 210 -19.26 -0.73 20.48
CA SER A 210 -19.46 -2.04 21.12
C SER A 210 -18.15 -2.68 21.61
N ARG A 211 -17.01 -2.21 21.09
CA ARG A 211 -15.67 -2.63 21.50
C ARG A 211 -15.03 -1.73 22.56
N ALA A 212 -15.62 -0.57 22.86
CA ALA A 212 -15.09 0.31 23.88
C ALA A 212 -15.27 -0.34 25.26
N PRO A 213 -14.25 -0.32 26.15
CA PRO A 213 -14.32 -1.02 27.44
C PRO A 213 -15.57 -0.65 28.26
N GLY A 214 -16.33 -1.67 28.65
CA GLY A 214 -17.54 -1.55 29.48
C GLY A 214 -18.74 -0.88 28.80
N SER A 215 -18.68 -0.57 27.49
CA SER A 215 -19.75 0.07 26.72
C SER A 215 -21.04 -0.78 26.70
N THR A 216 -20.90 -2.05 26.37
CA THR A 216 -21.97 -3.04 26.28
C THR A 216 -22.60 -3.32 27.64
N ALA A 217 -21.78 -3.41 28.69
CA ALA A 217 -22.24 -3.55 30.07
C ALA A 217 -23.03 -2.32 30.55
N ARG A 218 -22.60 -1.10 30.20
CA ARG A 218 -23.35 0.13 30.50
C ARG A 218 -24.72 0.13 29.81
N TYR A 219 -24.79 -0.28 28.55
CA TYR A 219 -26.05 -0.40 27.82
C TYR A 219 -26.97 -1.49 28.42
N ALA A 220 -26.43 -2.66 28.76
CA ALA A 220 -27.19 -3.74 29.39
C ALA A 220 -27.74 -3.35 30.78
N GLY A 221 -27.13 -2.37 31.45
CA GLY A 221 -27.60 -1.80 32.71
C GLY A 221 -28.79 -0.82 32.59
N LEU A 222 -29.14 -0.37 31.38
CA LEU A 222 -30.26 0.54 31.16
C LEU A 222 -31.62 -0.14 31.40
N ALA A 223 -32.65 0.65 31.71
CA ALA A 223 -34.00 0.12 31.88
C ALA A 223 -34.52 -0.54 30.59
N ALA A 224 -35.26 -1.64 30.70
CA ALA A 224 -35.71 -2.42 29.54
C ALA A 224 -36.50 -1.57 28.50
N ALA A 225 -37.36 -0.65 28.96
CA ALA A 225 -38.10 0.25 28.09
C ALA A 225 -37.19 1.24 27.34
N GLU A 226 -36.10 1.70 27.97
CA GLU A 226 -35.09 2.55 27.34
C GLU A 226 -34.32 1.79 26.26
N ARG A 227 -33.89 0.55 26.55
CA ARG A 227 -33.18 -0.31 25.57
C ARG A 227 -34.04 -0.60 24.33
N VAL A 228 -35.31 -0.94 24.52
CA VAL A 228 -36.26 -1.16 23.42
C VAL A 228 -36.45 0.10 22.58
N GLY A 229 -36.62 1.26 23.23
CA GLY A 229 -36.79 2.55 22.55
C GLY A 229 -35.55 2.97 21.74
N ILE A 230 -34.36 2.82 22.32
CA ILE A 230 -33.08 3.09 21.65
C ILE A 230 -32.89 2.13 20.47
N ALA A 231 -33.14 0.83 20.64
CA ALA A 231 -32.97 -0.16 19.58
C ALA A 231 -33.91 0.08 18.40
N ALA A 232 -35.18 0.43 18.65
CA ALA A 232 -36.13 0.75 17.60
C ALA A 232 -35.71 1.98 16.78
N TRP A 233 -35.21 3.02 17.45
CA TRP A 233 -34.76 4.24 16.78
C TRP A 233 -33.45 4.01 15.99
N LEU A 234 -32.49 3.26 16.55
CA LEU A 234 -31.26 2.90 15.85
C LEU A 234 -31.53 2.04 14.61
N ARG A 235 -32.48 1.12 14.68
CA ARG A 235 -32.93 0.35 13.50
C ARG A 235 -33.50 1.25 12.42
N GLU A 236 -34.32 2.24 12.78
CA GLU A 236 -34.90 3.20 11.82
C GLU A 236 -33.82 4.06 11.14
N LYS A 237 -32.78 4.46 11.88
CA LYS A 237 -31.76 5.41 11.41
C LYS A 237 -30.55 4.78 10.73
N VAL A 238 -30.06 3.68 11.28
CA VAL A 238 -28.82 3.01 10.84
C VAL A 238 -29.15 1.78 9.99
N GLY A 239 -30.35 1.20 10.17
CA GLY A 239 -30.82 0.02 9.45
C GLY A 239 -30.68 -1.27 10.27
N ASP A 240 -30.95 -2.40 9.60
CA ASP A 240 -31.07 -3.72 10.23
C ASP A 240 -29.77 -4.22 10.89
N ALA A 241 -28.61 -3.78 10.42
CA ALA A 241 -27.32 -4.09 11.04
C ALA A 241 -27.25 -3.62 12.51
N ALA A 242 -27.87 -2.49 12.84
CA ALA A 242 -27.92 -2.00 14.21
C ALA A 242 -28.82 -2.87 15.11
N ALA A 243 -29.89 -3.46 14.55
CA ALA A 243 -30.75 -4.37 15.29
C ALA A 243 -30.00 -5.63 15.71
N VAL A 244 -29.24 -6.25 14.79
CA VAL A 244 -28.41 -7.43 15.07
C VAL A 244 -27.32 -7.11 16.09
N LEU A 245 -26.64 -5.97 15.95
CA LEU A 245 -25.62 -5.54 16.92
C LEU A 245 -26.18 -5.42 18.33
N LEU A 246 -27.33 -4.76 18.51
CA LEU A 246 -27.93 -4.59 19.84
C LEU A 246 -28.45 -5.90 20.40
N ALA A 247 -28.98 -6.80 19.56
CA ALA A 247 -29.35 -8.14 19.98
C ALA A 247 -28.14 -8.96 20.44
N LEU A 248 -26.97 -8.79 19.79
CA LEU A 248 -25.70 -9.38 20.26
C LEU A 248 -25.28 -8.79 21.62
N VAL A 249 -25.44 -7.49 21.83
CA VAL A 249 -25.16 -6.85 23.13
C VAL A 249 -26.05 -7.42 24.24
N GLU A 250 -27.36 -7.54 24.01
CA GLU A 250 -28.30 -8.14 24.98
C GLU A 250 -27.98 -9.62 25.27
N ALA A 251 -27.45 -10.35 24.30
CA ALA A 251 -27.00 -11.73 24.45
C ALA A 251 -25.59 -11.85 25.09
N GLY A 252 -24.96 -10.74 25.50
CA GLY A 252 -23.62 -10.74 26.10
C GLY A 252 -22.47 -10.95 25.11
N LYS A 253 -22.73 -10.80 23.81
CA LYS A 253 -21.78 -11.01 22.69
C LYS A 253 -21.38 -9.70 21.98
N GLY A 254 -21.70 -8.55 22.57
CA GLY A 254 -21.50 -7.24 21.93
C GLY A 254 -20.04 -6.87 21.64
N GLU A 255 -19.11 -7.30 22.49
CA GLU A 255 -17.67 -7.06 22.28
C GLU A 255 -17.14 -7.85 21.07
N ASP A 256 -17.68 -9.05 20.85
CA ASP A 256 -17.37 -9.93 19.72
C ASP A 256 -18.16 -9.59 18.45
N ALA A 257 -19.01 -8.55 18.45
CA ALA A 257 -19.94 -8.29 17.34
C ALA A 257 -19.24 -8.12 15.99
N MET A 258 -18.12 -7.40 15.97
CA MET A 258 -17.28 -7.28 14.78
C MET A 258 -16.75 -8.65 14.30
N ALA A 259 -16.21 -9.46 15.20
CA ALA A 259 -15.67 -10.77 14.87
C ALA A 259 -16.77 -11.73 14.39
N LEU A 260 -17.93 -11.73 15.04
CA LEU A 260 -19.10 -12.50 14.65
C LEU A 260 -19.65 -12.06 13.29
N GLY A 261 -19.64 -10.76 12.99
CA GLY A 261 -20.04 -10.22 11.68
C GLY A 261 -19.09 -10.65 10.56
N VAL A 262 -17.78 -10.74 10.85
CA VAL A 262 -16.79 -11.31 9.93
C VAL A 262 -17.13 -12.78 9.64
N VAL A 263 -17.33 -13.61 10.67
CA VAL A 263 -17.69 -15.03 10.48
C VAL A 263 -19.04 -15.20 9.78
N ALA A 264 -20.00 -14.31 10.05
CA ALA A 264 -21.33 -14.33 9.41
C ALA A 264 -21.28 -14.11 7.90
N ALA A 265 -20.20 -13.55 7.35
CA ALA A 265 -20.04 -13.38 5.91
C ALA A 265 -20.07 -14.72 5.14
N ILE A 266 -19.77 -15.85 5.78
CA ILE A 266 -19.95 -17.19 5.19
C ILE A 266 -21.41 -17.40 4.76
N LEU A 267 -22.38 -16.80 5.45
CA LEU A 267 -23.80 -16.89 5.10
C LEU A 267 -24.17 -16.08 3.86
N THR A 268 -23.34 -15.13 3.44
CA THR A 268 -23.53 -14.35 2.22
C THR A 268 -22.91 -15.02 1.00
N ASP A 269 -22.03 -16.01 1.21
CA ASP A 269 -21.43 -16.79 0.13
C ASP A 269 -22.45 -17.73 -0.53
N SER A 270 -22.48 -17.71 -1.86
CA SER A 270 -23.28 -18.63 -2.68
C SER A 270 -22.76 -20.07 -2.64
N ALA A 271 -21.47 -20.27 -2.35
CA ALA A 271 -20.82 -21.58 -2.28
C ALA A 271 -20.88 -22.22 -0.87
N ARG A 272 -21.63 -21.62 0.07
CA ARG A 272 -21.71 -22.10 1.46
C ARG A 272 -22.35 -23.49 1.56
N THR A 273 -21.84 -24.32 2.46
CA THR A 273 -22.45 -25.61 2.79
C THR A 273 -23.52 -25.48 3.88
N PRO A 274 -24.53 -26.37 3.92
CA PRO A 274 -25.54 -26.38 4.99
C PRO A 274 -24.94 -26.52 6.39
N GLU A 275 -23.88 -27.32 6.54
CA GLU A 275 -23.18 -27.54 7.80
C GLU A 275 -22.50 -26.25 8.29
N ALA A 276 -21.86 -25.52 7.37
CA ALA A 276 -21.25 -24.23 7.69
C ALA A 276 -22.32 -23.21 8.10
N ALA A 277 -23.46 -23.16 7.40
CA ALA A 277 -24.56 -22.28 7.75
C ALA A 277 -25.12 -22.58 9.16
N LEU A 278 -25.27 -23.86 9.51
CA LEU A 278 -25.72 -24.29 10.83
C LEU A 278 -24.71 -23.93 11.93
N ALA A 279 -23.41 -24.15 11.68
CA ALA A 279 -22.34 -23.82 12.62
C ALA A 279 -22.26 -22.31 12.89
N VAL A 280 -22.35 -21.49 11.84
CA VAL A 280 -22.46 -20.03 11.99
C VAL A 280 -23.72 -19.67 12.79
N GLY A 281 -24.88 -20.26 12.47
CA GLY A 281 -26.12 -20.03 13.23
C GLY A 281 -25.98 -20.34 14.72
N GLY A 282 -25.21 -21.38 15.08
CA GLY A 282 -24.87 -21.71 16.47
C GLY A 282 -24.13 -20.59 17.21
N LEU A 283 -23.25 -19.85 16.53
CA LEU A 283 -22.56 -18.69 17.11
C LEU A 283 -23.53 -17.54 17.47
N PHE A 284 -24.68 -17.47 16.80
CA PHE A 284 -25.75 -16.51 17.06
C PHE A 284 -26.86 -17.06 17.96
N ALA A 285 -26.64 -18.20 18.65
CA ALA A 285 -27.59 -18.72 19.63
C ALA A 285 -27.94 -17.65 20.69
N GLY A 286 -29.24 -17.47 20.94
CA GLY A 286 -29.78 -16.45 21.85
C GLY A 286 -29.99 -15.07 21.23
N VAL A 287 -29.67 -14.88 19.95
CA VAL A 287 -29.84 -13.60 19.22
C VAL A 287 -31.06 -13.71 18.30
N THR A 288 -32.05 -12.85 18.49
CA THR A 288 -33.20 -12.78 17.57
C THR A 288 -32.81 -12.00 16.31
N HIS A 289 -32.87 -12.67 15.16
CA HIS A 289 -32.60 -12.09 13.85
C HIS A 289 -33.30 -12.90 12.75
N ASP A 290 -33.58 -12.27 11.61
CA ASP A 290 -33.87 -12.99 10.37
C ASP A 290 -32.64 -13.12 9.46
N THR A 291 -32.76 -13.90 8.38
CA THR A 291 -31.64 -14.16 7.46
C THR A 291 -31.19 -12.91 6.69
N GLY A 292 -32.12 -11.99 6.39
CA GLY A 292 -31.82 -10.73 5.72
C GLY A 292 -31.09 -9.74 6.63
N GLU A 293 -31.54 -9.62 7.88
CA GLU A 293 -30.91 -8.79 8.91
C GLU A 293 -29.45 -9.23 9.16
N LEU A 294 -29.22 -10.55 9.28
CA LEU A 294 -27.87 -11.08 9.48
C LEU A 294 -26.97 -10.88 8.26
N GLY A 295 -27.52 -10.99 7.05
CA GLY A 295 -26.80 -10.67 5.80
C GLY A 295 -26.41 -9.19 5.75
N ALA A 296 -27.32 -8.28 6.09
CA ALA A 296 -27.06 -6.84 6.15
C ALA A 296 -25.99 -6.50 7.20
N PHE A 297 -26.04 -7.14 8.37
CA PHE A 297 -25.02 -7.00 9.41
C PHE A 297 -23.64 -7.46 8.93
N ALA A 298 -23.54 -8.63 8.31
CA ALA A 298 -22.29 -9.14 7.76
C ALA A 298 -21.72 -8.19 6.70
N SER A 299 -22.54 -7.72 5.76
CA SER A 299 -22.11 -6.75 4.73
C SER A 299 -21.63 -5.43 5.32
N ALA A 300 -22.31 -4.91 6.34
CA ALA A 300 -21.88 -3.68 7.03
C ALA A 300 -20.52 -3.85 7.73
N VAL A 301 -20.30 -4.99 8.39
CA VAL A 301 -19.03 -5.33 9.03
C VAL A 301 -17.92 -5.49 8.01
N GLN A 302 -18.17 -6.15 6.88
CA GLN A 302 -17.21 -6.27 5.78
C GLN A 302 -16.82 -4.90 5.20
N GLY A 303 -17.79 -4.01 4.97
CA GLY A 303 -17.53 -2.65 4.48
C GLY A 303 -16.73 -1.80 5.48
N THR A 304 -16.95 -2.01 6.78
CA THR A 304 -16.16 -1.39 7.86
C THR A 304 -14.73 -1.88 7.85
N LEU A 305 -14.56 -3.20 7.83
CA LEU A 305 -13.27 -3.84 7.88
C LEU A 305 -12.42 -3.53 6.64
N ALA A 306 -13.03 -3.52 5.45
CA ALA A 306 -12.33 -3.16 4.21
C ALA A 306 -11.71 -1.75 4.27
N ARG A 307 -12.41 -0.77 4.87
CA ARG A 307 -11.85 0.57 5.07
C ARG A 307 -10.74 0.59 6.11
N TRP A 308 -10.90 -0.12 7.22
CA TRP A 308 -9.84 -0.22 8.24
C TRP A 308 -8.57 -0.88 7.69
N ILE A 309 -8.71 -1.90 6.84
CA ILE A 309 -7.58 -2.52 6.14
C ILE A 309 -6.89 -1.48 5.24
N GLY A 310 -7.65 -0.69 4.48
CA GLY A 310 -7.11 0.40 3.66
C GLY A 310 -6.40 1.50 4.48
N GLU A 311 -6.81 1.73 5.72
CA GLU A 311 -6.14 2.63 6.67
C GLU A 311 -4.87 2.04 7.29
N ALA A 312 -4.80 0.71 7.41
CA ALA A 312 -3.66 -0.02 7.95
C ALA A 312 -2.51 -0.22 6.94
N GLY A 313 -2.62 0.33 5.73
CA GLY A 313 -1.58 0.27 4.70
C GLY A 313 -0.27 0.97 5.13
N PRO A 314 0.90 0.47 4.70
CA PRO A 314 2.22 0.88 5.20
C PRO A 314 2.59 2.34 4.92
N GLU A 315 1.91 3.01 3.98
CA GLU A 315 2.21 4.40 3.59
C GLU A 315 1.57 5.45 4.53
N ARG A 316 0.75 5.05 5.50
CA ARG A 316 0.00 5.98 6.38
C ARG A 316 0.66 6.16 7.75
N ARG A 317 0.60 7.38 8.29
CA ARG A 317 1.02 7.63 9.69
C ARG A 317 0.11 6.89 10.65
N GLY A 318 0.67 6.16 11.62
CA GLY A 318 -0.09 5.36 12.58
C GLY A 318 -0.57 4.01 12.03
N HIS A 319 -0.08 3.58 10.86
CA HIS A 319 -0.48 2.30 10.22
C HIS A 319 -0.34 1.10 11.16
N GLN A 320 0.65 1.08 12.06
CA GLN A 320 0.85 -0.04 12.97
C GLN A 320 -0.31 -0.20 13.95
N THR A 321 -0.79 0.89 14.56
CA THR A 321 -1.94 0.85 15.47
C THR A 321 -3.23 0.47 14.73
N ALA A 322 -3.41 0.95 13.50
CA ALA A 322 -4.53 0.54 12.65
C ALA A 322 -4.45 -0.96 12.30
N ARG A 323 -3.25 -1.46 11.98
CA ARG A 323 -2.98 -2.87 11.72
C ARG A 323 -3.31 -3.73 12.94
N ASP A 324 -2.80 -3.38 14.12
CA ASP A 324 -3.05 -4.14 15.35
C ASP A 324 -4.55 -4.19 15.68
N ARG A 325 -5.28 -3.09 15.45
CA ARG A 325 -6.75 -3.01 15.62
C ARG A 325 -7.50 -3.96 14.68
N VAL A 326 -7.08 -4.04 13.42
CA VAL A 326 -7.65 -4.94 12.40
C VAL A 326 -7.36 -6.38 12.77
N MET A 327 -6.10 -6.71 13.06
CA MET A 327 -5.69 -8.08 13.40
C MET A 327 -6.39 -8.59 14.65
N ALA A 328 -6.57 -7.77 15.69
CA ALA A 328 -7.31 -8.16 16.89
C ALA A 328 -8.77 -8.60 16.59
N VAL A 329 -9.45 -8.02 15.59
CA VAL A 329 -10.79 -8.49 15.16
C VAL A 329 -10.70 -9.82 14.45
N LEU A 330 -9.73 -9.91 13.54
CA LEU A 330 -9.59 -11.03 12.63
C LEU A 330 -9.12 -12.29 13.34
N ASP A 331 -8.17 -12.16 14.27
CA ASP A 331 -7.71 -13.26 15.12
C ASP A 331 -8.87 -13.76 15.98
N ARG A 332 -9.67 -12.85 16.56
CA ARG A 332 -10.87 -13.22 17.32
C ARG A 332 -11.93 -13.89 16.45
N ALA A 333 -12.11 -13.44 15.21
CA ALA A 333 -13.04 -14.06 14.26
C ALA A 333 -12.58 -15.47 13.87
N ASP A 334 -11.27 -15.68 13.67
CA ASP A 334 -10.67 -16.99 13.42
C ASP A 334 -10.84 -17.94 14.61
N GLU A 335 -10.63 -17.46 15.85
CA GLU A 335 -10.89 -18.24 17.06
C GLU A 335 -12.35 -18.72 17.13
N LEU A 336 -13.30 -17.81 16.87
CA LEU A 336 -14.73 -18.13 16.86
C LEU A 336 -15.05 -19.14 15.75
N ALA A 337 -14.52 -18.95 14.54
CA ALA A 337 -14.69 -19.87 13.43
C ALA A 337 -14.13 -21.27 13.74
N ALA A 338 -12.94 -21.35 14.33
CA ALA A 338 -12.32 -22.59 14.76
C ALA A 338 -13.15 -23.29 15.84
N SER A 339 -13.64 -22.55 16.83
CA SER A 339 -14.49 -23.10 17.91
C SER A 339 -15.83 -23.65 17.40
N ALA A 340 -16.35 -23.09 16.29
CA ALA A 340 -17.56 -23.56 15.62
C ALA A 340 -17.31 -24.72 14.64
N GLY A 341 -16.06 -25.15 14.43
CA GLY A 341 -15.71 -26.22 13.48
C GLY A 341 -15.77 -25.81 12.02
N LEU A 342 -15.63 -24.51 11.71
CA LEU A 342 -15.77 -23.97 10.35
C LEU A 342 -14.53 -24.15 9.45
N GLY A 343 -13.54 -24.96 9.84
CA GLY A 343 -12.21 -25.01 9.21
C GLY A 343 -12.21 -25.15 7.67
N HIS A 344 -13.09 -25.96 7.08
CA HIS A 344 -13.19 -26.08 5.61
C HIS A 344 -13.87 -24.88 4.95
N ALA A 345 -14.84 -24.26 5.62
CA ALA A 345 -15.58 -23.11 5.10
C ALA A 345 -14.73 -21.82 5.07
N VAL A 346 -13.66 -21.76 5.89
CA VAL A 346 -12.80 -20.58 5.96
C VAL A 346 -11.88 -20.43 4.73
N ALA A 347 -11.60 -21.49 3.97
CA ALA A 347 -10.76 -21.39 2.76
C ALA A 347 -11.31 -20.40 1.71
N GLY A 348 -12.64 -20.28 1.62
CA GLY A 348 -13.32 -19.30 0.74
C GLY A 348 -13.41 -17.89 1.33
N HIS A 349 -13.05 -17.71 2.61
CA HIS A 349 -13.32 -16.45 3.30
C HIS A 349 -12.34 -15.33 2.88
N PRO A 350 -12.82 -14.13 2.50
CA PRO A 350 -11.96 -13.08 1.97
C PRO A 350 -11.19 -12.28 3.04
N PHE A 351 -11.54 -12.40 4.32
CA PHE A 351 -10.98 -11.59 5.41
C PHE A 351 -10.27 -12.37 6.52
N LEU A 352 -10.41 -13.69 6.60
CA LEU A 352 -9.88 -14.45 7.75
C LEU A 352 -8.42 -14.82 7.52
N PRO A 353 -7.50 -14.62 8.48
CA PRO A 353 -6.10 -15.04 8.36
C PRO A 353 -5.95 -16.52 8.00
N SER A 354 -6.72 -17.41 8.62
CA SER A 354 -6.71 -18.83 8.29
C SER A 354 -7.23 -19.14 6.87
N GLY A 355 -8.03 -18.24 6.28
CA GLY A 355 -8.43 -18.29 4.87
C GLY A 355 -7.27 -17.98 3.93
N LEU A 356 -6.42 -17.00 4.29
CA LEU A 356 -5.17 -16.72 3.56
C LEU A 356 -4.21 -17.91 3.65
N ASP A 357 -4.05 -18.49 4.84
CA ASP A 357 -3.21 -19.68 5.03
C ASP A 357 -3.72 -20.87 4.19
N ALA A 358 -5.03 -21.10 4.15
CA ALA A 358 -5.62 -22.15 3.32
C ALA A 358 -5.34 -21.93 1.82
N ARG A 359 -5.46 -20.69 1.33
CA ARG A 359 -5.13 -20.34 -0.06
C ARG A 359 -3.64 -20.49 -0.37
N LEU A 360 -2.77 -20.08 0.54
CA LEU A 360 -1.31 -20.27 0.41
C LEU A 360 -0.93 -21.75 0.40
N ARG A 361 -1.57 -22.60 1.22
CA ARG A 361 -1.37 -24.06 1.19
C ARG A 361 -1.91 -24.69 -0.10
N ALA A 362 -3.05 -24.22 -0.61
CA ALA A 362 -3.57 -24.66 -1.90
C ALA A 362 -2.62 -24.25 -3.05
N PHE A 363 -2.06 -23.04 -3.01
CA PHE A 363 -1.01 -22.60 -3.91
C PHE A 363 0.24 -23.47 -3.82
N ALA A 364 0.69 -23.81 -2.60
CA ALA A 364 1.83 -24.69 -2.40
C ALA A 364 1.60 -26.08 -3.01
N ALA A 365 0.37 -26.62 -2.93
CA ALA A 365 0.02 -27.86 -3.61
C ALA A 365 -0.01 -27.70 -5.14
N ALA A 366 -0.51 -26.58 -5.65
CA ALA A 366 -0.56 -26.28 -7.08
C ALA A 366 0.83 -26.12 -7.72
N LEU A 367 1.89 -25.84 -6.94
CA LEU A 367 3.26 -25.67 -7.46
C LEU A 367 3.81 -26.90 -8.19
N THR A 368 3.18 -28.08 -8.07
CA THR A 368 3.53 -29.29 -8.84
C THR A 368 2.66 -29.53 -10.06
N ASP A 369 1.62 -28.73 -10.29
CA ASP A 369 0.61 -28.91 -11.34
C ASP A 369 0.93 -28.08 -12.60
N SER A 370 -0.08 -27.79 -13.44
CA SER A 370 0.09 -26.98 -14.65
C SER A 370 0.36 -25.50 -14.33
N PRO A 371 1.06 -24.75 -15.22
CA PRO A 371 1.26 -23.31 -15.06
C PRO A 371 -0.04 -22.53 -14.83
N GLN A 372 -1.13 -22.93 -15.50
CA GLN A 372 -2.45 -22.31 -15.35
C GLN A 372 -2.98 -22.49 -13.92
N THR A 373 -2.88 -23.71 -13.38
CA THR A 373 -3.29 -24.02 -11.99
C THR A 373 -2.48 -23.21 -10.96
N VAL A 374 -1.18 -23.04 -11.20
CA VAL A 374 -0.31 -22.19 -10.35
C VAL A 374 -0.75 -20.74 -10.42
N GLY A 375 -1.04 -20.22 -11.62
CA GLY A 375 -1.54 -18.86 -11.84
C GLY A 375 -2.86 -18.60 -11.12
N ASP A 376 -3.84 -19.49 -11.30
CA ASP A 376 -5.16 -19.38 -10.65
C ASP A 376 -5.05 -19.41 -9.12
N ALA A 377 -4.21 -20.29 -8.58
CA ALA A 377 -3.99 -20.37 -7.13
C ALA A 377 -3.27 -19.13 -6.57
N LEU A 378 -2.32 -18.57 -7.33
CA LEU A 378 -1.66 -17.31 -6.95
C LEU A 378 -2.66 -16.14 -6.99
N ASN A 379 -3.50 -16.06 -8.03
CA ASN A 379 -4.54 -15.04 -8.12
C ASN A 379 -5.48 -15.10 -6.93
N ALA A 380 -5.91 -16.31 -6.52
CA ALA A 380 -6.72 -16.48 -5.33
C ALA A 380 -6.03 -15.97 -4.05
N VAL A 381 -4.70 -16.16 -3.90
CA VAL A 381 -3.91 -15.58 -2.80
C VAL A 381 -3.91 -14.05 -2.86
N MET A 382 -3.65 -13.47 -4.03
CA MET A 382 -3.55 -12.02 -4.23
C MET A 382 -4.90 -11.31 -4.10
N ASP A 383 -6.01 -11.98 -4.44
CA ASP A 383 -7.37 -11.46 -4.30
C ASP A 383 -7.86 -11.43 -2.84
N HIS A 384 -7.13 -12.07 -1.91
CA HIS A 384 -7.47 -12.03 -0.49
C HIS A 384 -7.33 -10.60 0.05
N ARG A 385 -8.30 -10.14 0.86
CA ARG A 385 -8.29 -8.77 1.44
C ARG A 385 -7.12 -8.49 2.39
N LEU A 386 -6.35 -9.51 2.75
CA LEU A 386 -5.19 -9.39 3.63
C LEU A 386 -3.87 -9.48 2.86
N ALA A 387 -3.89 -9.65 1.53
CA ALA A 387 -2.70 -9.79 0.72
C ALA A 387 -1.74 -8.60 0.92
N ASP A 388 -2.26 -7.36 0.95
CA ASP A 388 -1.46 -6.15 1.20
C ASP A 388 -0.90 -6.09 2.62
N LEU A 389 -1.66 -6.56 3.62
CA LEU A 389 -1.18 -6.61 5.00
C LEU A 389 -0.13 -7.71 5.19
N PHE A 390 -0.16 -8.77 4.40
CA PHE A 390 0.83 -9.84 4.40
C PHE A 390 1.63 -9.84 3.08
N ALA A 391 1.98 -8.65 2.59
CA ALA A 391 2.65 -8.47 1.31
C ALA A 391 3.97 -9.25 1.23
N ASP A 392 4.69 -9.41 2.34
CA ASP A 392 5.93 -10.20 2.38
C ASP A 392 5.65 -11.68 2.10
N ARG A 393 4.67 -12.29 2.77
CA ARG A 393 4.27 -13.71 2.56
C ARG A 393 3.76 -13.93 1.14
N CYS A 394 2.87 -13.05 0.66
CA CYS A 394 2.31 -13.13 -0.69
C CYS A 394 3.40 -12.87 -1.76
N GLY A 395 4.38 -12.03 -1.45
CA GLY A 395 5.54 -11.76 -2.29
C GLY A 395 6.41 -13.01 -2.49
N VAL A 396 6.63 -13.81 -1.44
CA VAL A 396 7.33 -15.10 -1.58
C VAL A 396 6.57 -16.06 -2.48
N ALA A 397 5.24 -16.17 -2.32
CA ALA A 397 4.41 -16.99 -3.20
C ALA A 397 4.51 -16.55 -4.67
N ALA A 398 4.47 -15.25 -4.95
CA ALA A 398 4.66 -14.71 -6.29
C ALA A 398 6.04 -15.04 -6.88
N MET A 399 7.10 -15.02 -6.07
CA MET A 399 8.45 -15.41 -6.53
C MET A 399 8.57 -16.92 -6.78
N ALA A 400 7.91 -17.76 -5.97
CA ALA A 400 7.84 -19.19 -6.21
C ALA A 400 7.14 -19.52 -7.54
N ALA A 401 6.01 -18.86 -7.83
CA ALA A 401 5.31 -19.01 -9.11
C ALA A 401 6.18 -18.57 -10.30
N ARG A 402 6.90 -17.46 -10.17
CA ARG A 402 7.86 -16.99 -11.20
C ARG A 402 8.98 -17.99 -11.44
N LEU A 403 9.56 -18.57 -10.39
CA LEU A 403 10.58 -19.60 -10.52
C LEU A 403 10.01 -20.88 -11.14
N ARG A 404 8.79 -21.26 -10.80
CA ARG A 404 8.11 -22.40 -11.43
C ARG A 404 7.93 -22.17 -12.94
N ARG A 405 7.47 -20.99 -13.35
CA ARG A 405 7.39 -20.62 -14.78
C ARG A 405 8.76 -20.58 -15.45
N TRP A 406 9.78 -20.08 -14.75
CA TRP A 406 11.15 -20.09 -15.27
C TRP A 406 11.66 -21.52 -15.49
N LEU A 407 11.39 -22.43 -14.55
CA LEU A 407 11.74 -23.86 -14.66
C LEU A 407 11.03 -24.55 -15.83
N ASP A 408 9.78 -24.19 -16.08
CA ASP A 408 8.99 -24.70 -17.22
C ASP A 408 9.42 -24.06 -18.56
N ALA A 409 10.08 -22.90 -18.54
CA ALA A 409 10.58 -22.25 -19.74
C ALA A 409 11.71 -23.08 -20.37
N PRO A 410 11.77 -23.16 -21.73
CA PRO A 410 12.78 -23.94 -22.43
C PRO A 410 14.20 -23.61 -21.95
N ASP A 411 15.04 -24.64 -21.82
CA ASP A 411 16.45 -24.41 -21.54
C ASP A 411 17.10 -23.64 -22.69
N PRO A 412 17.98 -22.66 -22.39
CA PRO A 412 18.74 -22.00 -23.43
C PRO A 412 19.57 -23.04 -24.18
N ALA A 413 19.39 -23.12 -25.51
CA ALA A 413 19.99 -24.16 -26.34
C ALA A 413 21.53 -24.21 -26.21
N GLU A 414 22.21 -23.08 -25.97
CA GLU A 414 23.64 -23.03 -25.62
C GLU A 414 24.08 -21.63 -25.11
N ILE A 415 25.12 -21.55 -24.25
CA ILE A 415 25.88 -20.32 -24.00
C ILE A 415 27.06 -20.24 -24.99
N ALA A 416 26.87 -19.52 -26.09
CA ALA A 416 27.83 -19.47 -27.20
C ALA A 416 29.15 -18.73 -26.87
N SER A 417 29.10 -17.74 -25.97
CA SER A 417 30.26 -16.88 -25.64
C SER A 417 30.09 -16.22 -24.26
N VAL A 418 31.16 -15.61 -23.75
CA VAL A 418 31.11 -14.78 -22.52
C VAL A 418 30.13 -13.62 -22.68
N SER A 419 30.11 -12.96 -23.84
CA SER A 419 29.16 -11.88 -24.14
C SER A 419 27.70 -12.35 -24.17
N ALA A 420 27.44 -13.54 -24.71
CA ALA A 420 26.12 -14.15 -24.69
C ALA A 420 25.68 -14.52 -23.27
N GLY A 421 26.61 -15.04 -22.44
CA GLY A 421 26.35 -15.35 -21.04
C GLY A 421 25.98 -14.10 -20.22
N VAL A 422 26.77 -13.03 -20.32
CA VAL A 422 26.49 -11.75 -19.64
C VAL A 422 25.18 -11.12 -20.12
N ALA A 423 24.89 -11.19 -21.43
CA ALA A 423 23.61 -10.72 -21.96
C ALA A 423 22.43 -11.55 -21.45
N GLY A 424 22.58 -12.88 -21.36
CA GLY A 424 21.59 -13.79 -20.78
C GLY A 424 21.36 -13.52 -19.29
N GLN A 425 22.42 -13.22 -18.53
CA GLN A 425 22.32 -12.83 -17.12
C GLN A 425 21.51 -11.54 -16.94
N MET A 426 21.74 -10.52 -17.78
CA MET A 426 20.99 -9.26 -17.71
C MET A 426 19.54 -9.38 -18.20
N ARG A 427 19.30 -10.24 -19.19
CA ARG A 427 17.97 -10.42 -19.78
C ARG A 427 17.09 -11.30 -18.91
N ASP A 428 17.60 -12.46 -18.48
CA ASP A 428 16.79 -13.56 -17.93
C ASP A 428 17.29 -14.00 -16.55
N TRP A 429 18.53 -14.46 -16.44
CA TRP A 429 18.94 -15.25 -15.26
C TRP A 429 19.12 -14.42 -13.99
N GLY A 430 19.45 -13.13 -14.10
CA GLY A 430 19.46 -12.20 -12.96
C GLY A 430 18.07 -11.99 -12.34
N TRP A 431 16.99 -12.15 -13.11
CA TRP A 431 15.62 -12.17 -12.58
C TRP A 431 15.37 -13.48 -11.81
N GLY A 432 15.89 -14.60 -12.30
CA GLY A 432 15.87 -15.88 -11.57
C GLY A 432 16.59 -15.77 -10.23
N ASP A 433 17.79 -15.14 -10.22
CA ASP A 433 18.57 -14.89 -9.02
C ASP A 433 17.82 -13.99 -8.03
N ARG A 434 17.08 -12.99 -8.52
CA ARG A 434 16.19 -12.14 -7.70
C ARG A 434 15.10 -12.96 -7.00
N ALA A 435 14.44 -13.86 -7.72
CA ALA A 435 13.41 -14.71 -7.12
C ALA A 435 14.00 -15.75 -6.15
N LEU A 436 15.18 -16.31 -6.46
CA LEU A 436 15.92 -17.21 -5.57
C LEU A 436 16.30 -16.53 -4.25
N ASN A 437 16.73 -15.25 -4.29
CA ASN A 437 17.05 -14.48 -3.09
C ASN A 437 15.85 -14.35 -2.15
N VAL A 438 14.65 -14.13 -2.69
CA VAL A 438 13.41 -14.06 -1.91
C VAL A 438 13.00 -15.43 -1.38
N LEU A 439 13.00 -16.45 -2.24
CA LEU A 439 12.56 -17.78 -1.88
C LEU A 439 13.46 -18.44 -0.83
N TRP A 440 14.76 -18.11 -0.82
CA TRP A 440 15.71 -18.56 0.21
C TRP A 440 15.31 -18.12 1.63
N GLY A 441 14.72 -16.93 1.79
CA GLY A 441 14.21 -16.46 3.07
C GLY A 441 13.04 -17.30 3.61
N GLY A 442 12.33 -18.00 2.73
CA GLY A 442 11.18 -18.83 3.09
C GLY A 442 9.92 -18.04 3.44
N ASP A 443 8.87 -18.73 3.88
CA ASP A 443 7.63 -18.09 4.38
C ASP A 443 7.89 -17.46 5.76
N PRO A 444 7.70 -16.14 5.95
CA PRO A 444 7.76 -15.51 7.27
C PRO A 444 6.77 -16.11 8.29
N GLY A 445 5.68 -16.71 7.82
CA GLY A 445 4.70 -17.41 8.65
C GLY A 445 5.18 -18.77 9.20
N ASN A 446 6.33 -19.27 8.73
CA ASN A 446 6.91 -20.56 9.11
C ASN A 446 5.97 -21.77 8.90
N ASP A 447 5.08 -21.71 7.91
CA ASP A 447 4.22 -22.85 7.60
C ASP A 447 5.03 -24.00 6.97
N PRO A 448 5.01 -25.22 7.56
CA PRO A 448 5.84 -26.32 7.10
C PRO A 448 5.45 -26.89 5.73
N VAL A 449 4.19 -26.73 5.31
CA VAL A 449 3.72 -27.17 3.98
C VAL A 449 4.30 -26.24 2.92
N LEU A 450 4.19 -24.93 3.13
CA LEU A 450 4.79 -23.91 2.27
C LEU A 450 6.31 -24.04 2.23
N GLY A 451 6.97 -24.19 3.38
CA GLY A 451 8.41 -24.33 3.46
C GLY A 451 8.96 -25.54 2.68
N ARG A 452 8.22 -26.66 2.67
CA ARG A 452 8.59 -27.83 1.84
C ARG A 452 8.48 -27.52 0.35
N ALA A 453 7.34 -27.00 -0.10
CA ALA A 453 7.09 -26.70 -1.51
C ALA A 453 8.08 -25.66 -2.05
N TYR A 454 8.36 -24.62 -1.27
CA TYR A 454 9.35 -23.59 -1.62
C TYR A 454 10.76 -24.15 -1.73
N ARG A 455 11.16 -25.06 -0.82
CA ARG A 455 12.46 -25.73 -0.90
C ARG A 455 12.60 -26.55 -2.18
N GLU A 456 11.57 -27.30 -2.57
CA GLU A 456 11.60 -28.12 -3.79
C GLU A 456 11.80 -27.26 -5.06
N ILE A 457 11.06 -26.15 -5.17
CA ILE A 457 11.23 -25.18 -6.28
C ILE A 457 12.62 -24.53 -6.23
N TYR A 458 13.08 -24.14 -5.04
CA TYR A 458 14.39 -23.52 -4.86
C TYR A 458 15.53 -24.45 -5.29
N GLU A 459 15.51 -25.72 -4.86
CA GLU A 459 16.54 -26.71 -5.20
C GLU A 459 16.60 -26.96 -6.71
N ALA A 460 15.45 -27.12 -7.37
CA ALA A 460 15.37 -27.29 -8.82
C ALA A 460 15.93 -26.07 -9.57
N ALA A 461 15.58 -24.86 -9.13
CA ALA A 461 16.08 -23.62 -9.72
C ALA A 461 17.59 -23.42 -9.51
N VAL A 462 18.12 -23.76 -8.33
CA VAL A 462 19.57 -23.74 -8.07
C VAL A 462 20.31 -24.75 -8.95
N THR A 463 19.78 -25.97 -9.14
CA THR A 463 20.39 -26.95 -10.05
C THR A 463 20.49 -26.41 -11.47
N ARG A 464 19.40 -25.82 -12.01
CA ARG A 464 19.40 -25.19 -13.33
C ARG A 464 20.39 -24.02 -13.40
N ARG A 465 20.43 -23.15 -12.39
CA ARG A 465 21.38 -22.03 -12.34
C ARG A 465 22.83 -22.50 -12.32
N SER A 466 23.17 -23.47 -11.48
CA SER A 466 24.53 -24.01 -11.36
C SER A 466 25.03 -24.61 -12.67
N ALA A 467 24.16 -25.28 -13.44
CA ALA A 467 24.50 -25.80 -14.77
C ALA A 467 24.86 -24.68 -15.76
N LEU A 468 24.16 -23.53 -15.70
CA LEU A 468 24.50 -22.36 -16.52
C LEU A 468 25.87 -21.77 -16.13
N ASP A 469 26.17 -21.71 -14.82
CA ASP A 469 27.45 -21.21 -14.32
C ASP A 469 28.62 -22.12 -14.74
N GLU A 470 28.43 -23.43 -14.76
CA GLU A 470 29.44 -24.39 -15.25
C GLU A 470 29.78 -24.17 -16.73
N VAL A 471 28.74 -24.06 -17.58
CA VAL A 471 28.93 -23.81 -19.01
C VAL A 471 29.60 -22.45 -19.23
N PHE A 472 29.15 -21.41 -18.53
CA PHE A 472 29.75 -20.09 -18.62
C PHE A 472 31.21 -20.08 -18.17
N ALA A 473 31.56 -20.76 -17.07
CA ALA A 473 32.93 -20.84 -16.57
C ALA A 473 33.88 -21.49 -17.59
N SER A 474 33.41 -22.50 -18.31
CA SER A 474 34.17 -23.12 -19.42
C SER A 474 34.45 -22.12 -20.55
N ARG A 475 33.43 -21.34 -20.96
CA ARG A 475 33.59 -20.26 -21.97
C ARG A 475 34.51 -19.14 -21.46
N LEU A 476 34.41 -18.80 -20.18
CA LEU A 476 35.21 -17.77 -19.53
C LEU A 476 36.70 -18.14 -19.52
N ARG A 477 37.04 -19.40 -19.22
CA ARG A 477 38.42 -19.89 -19.25
C ARG A 477 39.08 -19.66 -20.60
N ASP A 478 38.42 -20.12 -21.66
CA ASP A 478 38.99 -20.07 -23.01
C ASP A 478 39.11 -18.62 -23.52
N TRP A 479 38.12 -17.77 -23.19
CA TRP A 479 38.13 -16.34 -23.53
C TRP A 479 39.22 -15.55 -22.78
N THR A 480 39.42 -15.84 -21.48
CA THR A 480 40.33 -15.07 -20.61
C THR A 480 41.78 -15.07 -21.12
N ALA A 481 42.21 -16.15 -21.79
CA ALA A 481 43.56 -16.29 -22.32
C ALA A 481 43.96 -15.17 -23.30
N THR A 482 42.99 -14.56 -23.99
CA THR A 482 43.24 -13.55 -25.03
C THR A 482 42.45 -12.26 -24.87
N ALA A 483 41.48 -12.24 -23.94
CA ALA A 483 40.60 -11.11 -23.71
C ALA A 483 41.37 -9.81 -23.40
N SER A 484 41.07 -8.77 -24.18
CA SER A 484 41.60 -7.41 -23.99
C SER A 484 40.70 -6.40 -24.68
N ALA A 485 40.92 -5.10 -24.47
CA ALA A 485 40.19 -4.05 -25.18
C ALA A 485 40.30 -4.16 -26.72
N ALA A 486 41.37 -4.76 -27.24
CA ALA A 486 41.54 -4.99 -28.68
C ALA A 486 40.85 -6.28 -29.18
N ALA A 487 40.61 -7.23 -28.28
CA ALA A 487 39.98 -8.52 -28.59
C ALA A 487 38.92 -8.88 -27.53
N PRO A 488 37.82 -8.13 -27.41
CA PRO A 488 36.83 -8.33 -26.35
C PRO A 488 35.89 -9.52 -26.62
N GLY A 489 35.89 -10.12 -27.81
CA GLY A 489 34.97 -11.21 -28.15
C GLY A 489 33.49 -10.78 -28.13
N GLY A 490 33.22 -9.50 -28.44
CA GLY A 490 31.88 -8.91 -28.39
C GLY A 490 31.37 -8.57 -26.99
N ALA A 491 32.14 -8.85 -25.93
CA ALA A 491 31.77 -8.47 -24.58
C ALA A 491 32.07 -6.99 -24.32
N LEU A 492 31.20 -6.31 -23.56
CA LEU A 492 31.57 -5.03 -22.97
C LEU A 492 32.51 -5.32 -21.80
N LEU A 493 33.73 -4.80 -21.82
CA LEU A 493 34.66 -4.97 -20.70
C LEU A 493 34.41 -3.88 -19.66
N VAL A 494 34.59 -4.18 -18.37
CA VAL A 494 34.40 -3.18 -17.30
C VAL A 494 35.28 -1.93 -17.51
N GLU A 495 36.52 -2.13 -17.97
CA GLU A 495 37.45 -1.06 -18.33
C GLU A 495 37.06 -0.28 -19.60
N SER A 496 36.07 -0.73 -20.36
CA SER A 496 35.58 -0.08 -21.58
C SER A 496 34.27 0.69 -21.37
N VAL A 497 33.58 0.51 -20.24
CA VAL A 497 32.29 1.16 -19.94
C VAL A 497 32.38 2.69 -20.04
N MET A 498 33.46 3.30 -19.53
CA MET A 498 33.63 4.75 -19.60
C MET A 498 33.69 5.28 -21.04
N ASP A 499 34.33 4.55 -21.95
CA ASP A 499 34.47 4.99 -23.34
C ASP A 499 33.26 4.63 -24.20
N GLU A 500 32.67 3.45 -24.01
CA GLU A 500 31.58 2.93 -24.84
C GLU A 500 30.19 3.41 -24.39
N ILE A 501 29.98 3.66 -23.09
CA ILE A 501 28.67 4.01 -22.52
C ILE A 501 28.65 5.44 -21.99
N VAL A 502 29.60 5.81 -21.13
CA VAL A 502 29.55 7.11 -20.41
C VAL A 502 29.93 8.27 -21.33
N ARG A 503 30.95 8.11 -22.18
CA ARG A 503 31.40 9.16 -23.10
C ARG A 503 30.35 9.61 -24.11
N PRO A 504 29.54 8.73 -24.74
CA PRO A 504 28.41 9.17 -25.56
C PRO A 504 27.43 10.07 -24.81
N LEU A 505 27.07 9.73 -23.56
CA LEU A 505 26.17 10.54 -22.72
C LEU A 505 26.75 11.92 -22.43
N ALA A 506 28.06 11.99 -22.18
CA ALA A 506 28.78 13.22 -21.89
C ALA A 506 28.75 14.26 -23.03
N ARG A 507 28.30 13.87 -24.23
CA ARG A 507 28.06 14.80 -25.35
C ARG A 507 26.70 15.49 -25.28
N GLU A 508 25.70 14.84 -24.68
CA GLU A 508 24.34 15.38 -24.52
C GLU A 508 24.22 16.19 -23.20
N GLY A 509 24.92 15.77 -22.15
CA GLY A 509 25.02 16.50 -20.88
C GLY A 509 26.03 15.85 -19.93
N ALA A 510 26.58 16.63 -18.99
CA ALA A 510 27.55 16.12 -18.02
C ALA A 510 26.90 15.01 -17.14
N PRO A 511 27.36 13.75 -17.19
CA PRO A 511 26.67 12.66 -16.53
C PRO A 511 27.06 12.53 -15.05
N LEU A 512 26.17 11.92 -14.26
CA LEU A 512 26.46 11.37 -12.95
C LEU A 512 26.65 9.86 -13.08
N ILE A 513 27.83 9.37 -12.75
CA ILE A 513 28.10 7.94 -12.62
C ILE A 513 27.93 7.56 -11.16
N LEU A 514 27.02 6.63 -10.87
CA LEU A 514 26.83 6.05 -9.55
C LEU A 514 27.38 4.64 -9.59
N VAL A 515 28.55 4.45 -8.99
CA VAL A 515 29.15 3.12 -8.82
C VAL A 515 28.52 2.49 -7.58
N LEU A 516 27.65 1.50 -7.79
CA LEU A 516 27.05 0.70 -6.73
C LEU A 516 27.93 -0.54 -6.51
N ASP A 517 28.85 -0.43 -5.56
CA ASP A 517 29.89 -1.45 -5.28
C ASP A 517 29.24 -2.78 -4.89
N GLY A 518 29.51 -3.84 -5.65
CA GLY A 518 28.89 -5.16 -5.47
C GLY A 518 27.45 -5.31 -6.00
N MET A 519 26.89 -4.36 -6.77
CA MET A 519 25.57 -4.54 -7.41
C MET A 519 25.57 -5.68 -8.44
N SER A 520 24.79 -6.72 -8.17
CA SER A 520 24.54 -7.84 -9.10
C SER A 520 23.38 -7.55 -10.06
N ALA A 521 23.21 -8.41 -11.08
CA ALA A 521 22.09 -8.32 -12.02
C ALA A 521 20.71 -8.44 -11.32
N SER A 522 20.59 -9.20 -10.23
CA SER A 522 19.34 -9.31 -9.47
C SER A 522 18.97 -8.00 -8.77
N VAL A 523 19.96 -7.28 -8.23
CA VAL A 523 19.77 -5.94 -7.68
C VAL A 523 19.41 -4.95 -8.78
N ALA A 524 20.13 -4.98 -9.90
CA ALA A 524 19.93 -4.07 -11.01
C ALA A 524 18.54 -4.19 -11.64
N THR A 525 18.02 -5.42 -11.80
CA THR A 525 16.66 -5.64 -12.31
C THR A 525 15.59 -5.08 -11.39
N GLN A 526 15.76 -5.20 -10.07
CA GLN A 526 14.86 -4.62 -9.07
C GLN A 526 14.90 -3.08 -9.09
N LEU A 527 16.09 -2.48 -9.08
CA LEU A 527 16.24 -1.02 -9.12
C LEU A 527 15.68 -0.45 -10.43
N GLY A 528 15.97 -1.08 -11.57
CA GLY A 528 15.44 -0.65 -12.87
C GLY A 528 13.91 -0.70 -12.92
N GLU A 529 13.30 -1.76 -12.39
CA GLU A 529 11.83 -1.87 -12.28
C GLU A 529 11.22 -0.78 -11.38
N GLU A 530 11.83 -0.50 -10.23
CA GLU A 530 11.37 0.55 -9.30
C GLU A 530 11.48 1.95 -9.93
N LEU A 531 12.60 2.25 -10.58
CA LEU A 531 12.86 3.55 -11.20
C LEU A 531 11.96 3.80 -12.40
N ALA A 532 11.70 2.77 -13.22
CA ALA A 532 10.78 2.86 -14.34
C ALA A 532 9.33 3.05 -13.86
N ARG A 533 8.89 2.29 -12.84
CA ARG A 533 7.54 2.44 -12.25
C ARG A 533 7.32 3.82 -11.65
N GLY A 534 8.36 4.44 -11.10
CA GLY A 534 8.29 5.79 -10.56
C GLY A 534 8.00 6.88 -11.60
N GLY A 535 8.16 6.61 -12.90
CA GLY A 535 7.83 7.54 -14.00
C GLY A 535 8.71 8.80 -14.09
N ARG A 536 9.73 8.93 -13.24
CA ARG A 536 10.61 10.12 -13.15
C ARG A 536 11.88 9.99 -13.99
N TRP A 537 12.17 8.80 -14.50
CA TRP A 537 13.36 8.46 -15.28
C TRP A 537 12.96 7.65 -16.50
N LEU A 538 13.67 7.87 -17.60
CA LEU A 538 13.62 7.02 -18.78
C LEU A 538 14.87 6.16 -18.80
N GLU A 539 14.73 4.84 -18.71
CA GLU A 539 15.85 3.93 -18.94
C GLU A 539 16.15 3.88 -20.45
N VAL A 540 17.43 3.90 -20.82
CA VAL A 540 17.89 3.91 -22.22
C VAL A 540 19.04 2.93 -22.40
N SER A 541 19.24 2.46 -23.63
CA SER A 541 20.35 1.59 -23.97
C SER A 541 20.86 1.83 -25.39
N ALA A 542 22.17 1.64 -25.54
CA ALA A 542 22.86 1.56 -26.82
C ALA A 542 22.51 0.28 -27.60
N THR A 543 21.96 -0.73 -26.92
CA THR A 543 21.50 -1.98 -27.54
C THR A 543 19.97 -1.99 -27.53
N PRO A 544 19.33 -1.99 -28.72
CA PRO A 544 17.88 -1.97 -28.82
C PRO A 544 17.22 -3.08 -28.00
N GLY A 545 16.27 -2.71 -27.14
CA GLY A 545 15.44 -3.65 -26.39
C GLY A 545 16.15 -4.42 -25.26
N ALA A 546 17.42 -4.14 -24.93
CA ALA A 546 18.13 -4.89 -23.89
C ALA A 546 19.04 -4.02 -23.01
N ARG A 547 19.05 -4.34 -21.71
CA ARG A 547 20.04 -3.83 -20.76
C ARG A 547 21.44 -4.32 -21.12
N ARG A 548 22.46 -3.53 -20.79
CA ARG A 548 23.86 -3.89 -20.98
C ARG A 548 24.43 -4.50 -19.72
N GLY A 549 25.28 -5.50 -19.90
CA GLY A 549 26.18 -6.01 -18.87
C GLY A 549 27.61 -5.94 -19.37
N ALA A 550 28.53 -5.55 -18.49
CA ALA A 550 29.96 -5.65 -18.71
C ALA A 550 30.55 -6.89 -18.01
N VAL A 551 31.75 -7.31 -18.41
CA VAL A 551 32.50 -8.37 -17.72
C VAL A 551 33.48 -7.73 -16.75
N SER A 552 33.43 -8.11 -15.47
CA SER A 552 34.37 -7.63 -14.44
C SER A 552 35.83 -7.97 -14.78
N MET A 553 36.77 -7.41 -14.01
CA MET A 553 38.15 -7.90 -14.02
C MET A 553 38.20 -9.29 -13.37
N ILE A 554 39.32 -9.98 -13.53
CA ILE A 554 39.55 -11.31 -12.95
C ILE A 554 40.71 -11.21 -11.95
N PRO A 555 40.53 -11.69 -10.70
CA PRO A 555 39.24 -12.06 -10.09
C PRO A 555 38.29 -10.86 -9.98
N SER A 556 37.00 -11.12 -9.82
CA SER A 556 35.90 -10.13 -9.71
C SER A 556 35.91 -9.41 -8.35
N VAL A 557 37.00 -8.68 -8.08
CA VAL A 557 37.23 -7.96 -6.82
C VAL A 557 37.30 -6.46 -7.03
N THR A 558 36.90 -5.69 -6.02
CA THR A 558 36.83 -4.23 -6.07
C THR A 558 38.15 -3.58 -6.48
N ARG A 559 39.25 -4.03 -5.86
CA ARG A 559 40.60 -3.47 -6.08
C ARG A 559 41.02 -3.45 -7.55
N THR A 560 40.62 -4.44 -8.33
CA THR A 560 40.95 -4.55 -9.76
C THR A 560 39.83 -4.01 -10.63
N SER A 561 38.58 -4.36 -10.33
CA SER A 561 37.45 -4.03 -11.21
C SER A 561 37.07 -2.55 -11.14
N ARG A 562 36.95 -1.95 -9.95
CA ARG A 562 36.55 -0.54 -9.80
C ARG A 562 37.65 0.41 -10.26
N ALA A 563 38.90 0.11 -9.94
CA ALA A 563 40.05 0.86 -10.44
C ALA A 563 40.13 0.81 -11.97
N SER A 564 39.86 -0.35 -12.58
CA SER A 564 39.84 -0.49 -14.04
C SER A 564 38.66 0.23 -14.70
N LEU A 565 37.46 0.18 -14.10
CA LEU A 565 36.28 0.92 -14.52
C LEU A 565 36.57 2.42 -14.61
N LEU A 566 37.07 3.00 -13.52
CA LEU A 566 37.28 4.44 -13.41
C LEU A 566 38.47 4.94 -14.22
N SER A 567 39.49 4.11 -14.43
CA SER A 567 40.68 4.46 -15.24
C SER A 567 40.46 4.31 -16.74
N GLY A 568 39.48 3.49 -17.15
CA GLY A 568 39.25 3.11 -18.54
C GLY A 568 40.32 2.20 -19.13
N SER A 569 41.04 1.46 -18.28
CA SER A 569 42.10 0.50 -18.65
C SER A 569 42.36 -0.46 -17.49
N PRO A 570 42.87 -1.69 -17.73
CA PRO A 570 43.24 -2.63 -16.66
C PRO A 570 44.17 -1.98 -15.62
N THR A 571 43.71 -1.85 -14.38
CA THR A 571 44.40 -1.14 -13.30
C THR A 571 44.02 -1.78 -11.96
N SER A 572 44.95 -1.82 -11.01
CA SER A 572 44.72 -2.27 -9.63
C SER A 572 45.08 -1.15 -8.66
N GLY A 573 44.24 -0.91 -7.66
CA GLY A 573 44.48 0.12 -6.66
C GLY A 573 43.26 0.40 -5.78
N GLY A 574 43.40 1.38 -4.89
CA GLY A 574 42.29 1.92 -4.09
C GLY A 574 41.88 3.32 -4.56
N GLN A 575 41.21 4.06 -3.68
CA GLN A 575 40.60 5.38 -3.97
C GLN A 575 41.56 6.38 -4.65
N ALA A 576 42.83 6.43 -4.25
CA ALA A 576 43.80 7.34 -4.87
C ALA A 576 44.07 7.00 -6.36
N ALA A 577 44.15 5.71 -6.70
CA ALA A 577 44.33 5.27 -8.08
C ALA A 577 43.05 5.49 -8.91
N GLU A 578 41.89 5.24 -8.30
CA GLU A 578 40.57 5.48 -8.88
C GLU A 578 40.37 6.95 -9.27
N SER A 579 40.61 7.89 -8.34
CA SER A 579 40.46 9.33 -8.61
C SER A 579 41.46 9.82 -9.66
N ALA A 580 42.73 9.42 -9.56
CA ALA A 580 43.75 9.81 -10.53
C ALA A 580 43.47 9.25 -11.94
N GLY A 581 43.01 8.00 -12.03
CA GLY A 581 42.63 7.36 -13.28
C GLY A 581 41.44 8.03 -13.95
N PHE A 582 40.40 8.35 -13.17
CA PHE A 582 39.20 9.02 -13.66
C PHE A 582 39.51 10.43 -14.19
N GLU A 583 40.24 11.23 -13.42
CA GLU A 583 40.68 12.56 -13.85
C GLU A 583 41.53 12.47 -15.13
N ALA A 584 42.48 11.53 -15.19
CA ALA A 584 43.32 11.34 -16.38
C ALA A 584 42.52 10.88 -17.61
N PHE A 585 41.48 10.07 -17.43
CA PHE A 585 40.61 9.61 -18.52
C PHE A 585 39.85 10.78 -19.16
N TRP A 586 39.24 11.65 -18.34
CA TRP A 586 38.44 12.78 -18.81
C TRP A 586 39.28 13.99 -19.25
N LYS A 587 40.42 14.24 -18.60
CA LYS A 587 41.36 15.29 -19.00
C LYS A 587 41.87 15.08 -20.43
N ARG A 588 42.17 13.84 -20.83
CA ARG A 588 42.52 13.48 -22.22
C ARG A 588 41.42 13.82 -23.22
N ARG A 589 40.18 13.90 -22.76
CA ARG A 589 38.97 14.25 -23.54
C ARG A 589 38.54 15.72 -23.36
N ARG A 590 39.37 16.54 -22.70
CA ARG A 590 39.14 17.96 -22.43
C ARG A 590 37.87 18.24 -21.60
N MET A 591 37.53 17.32 -20.70
CA MET A 591 36.42 17.48 -19.76
C MET A 591 36.95 17.55 -18.33
N GLN A 592 36.28 18.33 -17.48
CA GLN A 592 36.50 18.30 -16.04
C GLN A 592 35.82 17.07 -15.46
N ALA A 593 36.37 16.53 -14.37
CA ALA A 593 35.84 15.34 -13.73
C ALA A 593 36.14 15.36 -12.24
N ALA A 594 35.24 14.79 -11.44
CA ALA A 594 35.38 14.67 -10.00
C ALA A 594 34.86 13.31 -9.51
N VAL A 595 35.58 12.69 -8.58
CA VAL A 595 35.17 11.45 -7.90
C VAL A 595 34.90 11.75 -6.43
N PHE A 596 33.80 11.23 -5.91
CA PHE A 596 33.40 11.33 -4.52
C PHE A 596 33.24 9.92 -3.94
N HIS A 597 34.01 9.61 -2.90
CA HIS A 597 33.89 8.36 -2.17
C HIS A 597 33.02 8.54 -0.92
N LYS A 598 32.81 7.46 -0.16
CA LYS A 598 31.91 7.41 1.02
C LYS A 598 32.06 8.59 1.99
N ALA A 599 33.27 9.07 2.23
CA ALA A 599 33.55 10.17 3.15
C ALA A 599 33.21 11.56 2.58
N ASP A 600 33.18 11.70 1.25
CA ASP A 600 33.03 12.99 0.55
C ASP A 600 31.57 13.32 0.19
N ILE A 601 30.66 12.36 0.35
CA ILE A 601 29.23 12.47 0.02
C ILE A 601 28.39 13.18 1.10
N PRO A 602 28.47 12.83 2.40
CA PRO A 602 27.61 13.43 3.41
C PRO A 602 27.93 14.91 3.67
N GLY A 603 26.89 15.71 3.88
CA GLY A 603 27.02 17.12 4.25
C GLY A 603 27.29 17.35 5.75
N GLY A 604 27.64 18.60 6.10
CA GLY A 604 27.71 19.05 7.48
C GLY A 604 26.33 19.24 8.13
N PRO A 605 26.25 19.74 9.38
CA PRO A 605 24.98 19.98 10.06
C PRO A 605 23.98 20.77 9.21
N GLY A 606 22.78 20.21 9.02
CA GLY A 606 21.72 20.80 8.21
C GLY A 606 21.81 20.54 6.70
N GLN A 607 22.81 19.79 6.23
CA GLN A 607 23.00 19.45 4.81
C GLN A 607 23.01 17.94 4.62
N ARG A 608 22.19 17.43 3.68
CA ARG A 608 22.16 16.00 3.35
C ARG A 608 23.38 15.57 2.54
N LEU A 609 23.73 16.35 1.53
CA LEU A 609 24.89 16.12 0.64
C LEU A 609 25.94 17.23 0.84
N ALA A 610 27.21 16.86 0.66
CA ALA A 610 28.34 17.78 0.79
C ALA A 610 28.29 18.90 -0.26
N ARG A 611 28.70 20.11 0.14
CA ARG A 611 28.69 21.27 -0.76
C ARG A 611 29.58 21.09 -2.01
N PRO A 612 30.82 20.57 -1.91
CA PRO A 612 31.65 20.33 -3.10
C PRO A 612 31.00 19.38 -4.11
N LEU A 613 30.26 18.37 -3.64
CA LEU A 613 29.50 17.46 -4.50
C LEU A 613 28.35 18.17 -5.21
N LEU A 614 27.57 18.98 -4.48
CA LEU A 614 26.49 19.76 -5.08
C LEU A 614 27.00 20.79 -6.10
N ASP A 615 28.13 21.44 -5.82
CA ASP A 615 28.74 22.39 -6.75
C ASP A 615 29.27 21.68 -8.01
N ALA A 616 29.83 20.47 -7.87
CA ALA A 616 30.25 19.65 -9.02
C ALA A 616 29.05 19.17 -9.86
N LEU A 617 27.94 18.79 -9.22
CA LEU A 617 26.70 18.41 -9.91
C LEU A 617 26.04 19.58 -10.64
N ALA A 618 26.15 20.80 -10.10
CA ALA A 618 25.61 22.00 -10.73
C ALA A 618 26.43 22.48 -11.96
N GLY A 619 27.67 22.02 -12.10
CA GLY A 619 28.57 22.39 -13.20
C GLY A 619 28.61 21.36 -14.33
N ASP A 620 29.57 21.57 -15.25
CA ASP A 620 29.76 20.74 -16.45
C ASP A 620 30.75 19.58 -16.25
N ALA A 621 31.22 19.35 -15.03
CA ALA A 621 32.16 18.27 -14.73
C ALA A 621 31.46 16.91 -14.84
N VAL A 622 32.15 15.89 -15.33
CA VAL A 622 31.68 14.50 -15.20
C VAL A 622 31.86 14.07 -13.75
N VAL A 623 30.77 13.69 -13.08
CA VAL A 623 30.80 13.38 -11.65
C VAL A 623 30.64 11.88 -11.45
N CYS A 624 31.50 11.29 -10.64
CA CYS A 624 31.37 9.92 -10.16
C CYS A 624 31.17 9.91 -8.65
N ALA A 625 30.16 9.20 -8.15
CA ALA A 625 29.99 8.92 -6.73
C ALA A 625 30.00 7.41 -6.51
N VAL A 626 30.76 6.95 -5.51
CA VAL A 626 30.92 5.53 -5.18
C VAL A 626 30.12 5.21 -3.92
N LEU A 627 29.12 4.33 -4.05
CA LEU A 627 28.23 3.91 -2.98
C LEU A 627 28.51 2.44 -2.61
N ASN A 628 29.03 2.22 -1.41
CA ASN A 628 29.44 0.88 -0.94
C ASN A 628 28.38 0.19 -0.08
N THR A 629 27.13 0.68 -0.07
CA THR A 629 26.09 0.15 0.83
C THR A 629 25.82 -1.34 0.62
N ILE A 630 25.90 -1.83 -0.62
CA ILE A 630 25.68 -3.24 -0.94
C ILE A 630 26.85 -4.08 -0.42
N ASP A 631 28.08 -3.79 -0.86
CA ASP A 631 29.28 -4.51 -0.42
C ASP A 631 29.47 -4.48 1.11
N ASP A 632 29.29 -3.32 1.76
CA ASP A 632 29.34 -3.20 3.23
C ASP A 632 28.34 -4.14 3.92
N ALA A 633 27.15 -4.34 3.34
CA ALA A 633 26.14 -5.26 3.88
C ALA A 633 26.48 -6.73 3.65
N LEU A 634 27.26 -7.07 2.61
CA LEU A 634 27.74 -8.44 2.39
C LEU A 634 28.85 -8.82 3.38
N ASP A 635 29.67 -7.84 3.77
CA ASP A 635 30.83 -8.03 4.65
C ASP A 635 30.47 -8.16 6.14
N HIS A 636 29.37 -7.54 6.57
CA HIS A 636 28.90 -7.60 7.95
C HIS A 636 27.79 -8.65 8.09
N ASP A 637 27.89 -9.55 9.07
CA ASP A 637 26.84 -10.51 9.46
C ASP A 637 25.54 -9.83 10.00
N ARG A 638 25.38 -8.52 9.79
CA ARG A 638 24.19 -7.75 10.22
C ARG A 638 23.16 -7.72 9.09
N GLU A 639 22.04 -8.39 9.40
CA GLU A 639 20.72 -8.38 8.74
C GLU A 639 20.49 -9.45 7.66
N GLY A 640 20.52 -10.71 8.12
CA GLY A 640 20.07 -11.91 7.40
C GLY A 640 18.55 -12.00 7.14
N ASP A 641 17.91 -10.92 6.70
CA ASP A 641 16.52 -10.93 6.19
C ASP A 641 16.34 -10.11 4.90
N ARG A 642 17.40 -9.46 4.38
CA ARG A 642 17.30 -8.65 3.17
C ARG A 642 17.25 -9.54 1.93
N THR A 643 16.04 -9.81 1.46
CA THR A 643 15.77 -10.59 0.24
C THR A 643 15.86 -9.78 -1.06
N GLY A 644 16.09 -8.46 -0.97
CA GLY A 644 16.22 -7.57 -2.12
C GLY A 644 16.66 -6.16 -1.72
N TRP A 645 16.78 -5.26 -2.71
CA TRP A 645 17.26 -3.89 -2.55
C TRP A 645 16.33 -2.89 -3.23
N ARG A 646 15.82 -1.91 -2.45
CA ARG A 646 15.09 -0.75 -2.96
C ARG A 646 16.01 0.46 -3.12
N THR A 647 15.57 1.46 -3.88
CA THR A 647 16.33 2.72 -4.02
C THR A 647 16.52 3.46 -2.69
N SER A 648 15.62 3.23 -1.72
CA SER A 648 15.70 3.76 -0.36
C SER A 648 16.72 3.04 0.53
N ASP A 649 17.06 1.80 0.21
CA ASP A 649 17.93 0.95 1.04
C ASP A 649 19.42 1.24 0.76
N ILE A 650 19.71 1.87 -0.38
CA ILE A 650 21.05 2.27 -0.79
C ILE A 650 21.29 3.72 -0.33
N THR A 651 22.21 3.89 0.62
CA THR A 651 22.51 5.18 1.23
C THR A 651 22.85 6.24 0.19
N PHE A 652 22.17 7.40 0.25
CA PHE A 652 22.28 8.54 -0.66
C PHE A 652 21.82 8.33 -2.11
N LEU A 653 21.43 7.12 -2.54
CA LEU A 653 21.03 6.87 -3.93
C LEU A 653 19.85 7.76 -4.34
N THR A 654 18.78 7.79 -3.55
CA THR A 654 17.61 8.63 -3.83
C THR A 654 17.96 10.12 -3.84
N ASP A 655 18.81 10.57 -2.91
CA ASP A 655 19.26 11.96 -2.82
C ASP A 655 20.04 12.38 -4.08
N LEU A 656 20.97 11.53 -4.53
CA LEU A 656 21.79 11.75 -5.72
C LEU A 656 20.99 11.70 -7.01
N LEU A 657 20.04 10.76 -7.12
CA LEU A 657 19.10 10.71 -8.25
C LEU A 657 18.26 12.00 -8.33
N ASN A 658 17.69 12.44 -7.20
CA ASN A 658 16.92 13.69 -7.19
C ASN A 658 17.79 14.88 -7.62
N ALA A 659 19.00 15.02 -7.07
CA ALA A 659 19.93 16.08 -7.44
C ALA A 659 20.34 16.04 -8.92
N ALA A 660 20.64 14.86 -9.47
CA ALA A 660 20.95 14.70 -10.88
C ALA A 660 19.80 15.15 -11.78
N ARG A 661 18.57 14.79 -11.41
CA ARG A 661 17.36 15.20 -12.15
C ARG A 661 17.15 16.70 -12.08
N ASP A 662 17.33 17.32 -10.91
CA ASP A 662 17.16 18.76 -10.72
C ASP A 662 18.14 19.57 -11.58
N TYR A 663 19.34 19.03 -11.82
CA TYR A 663 20.33 19.61 -12.74
C TYR A 663 20.26 19.07 -14.19
N GLY A 664 19.26 18.24 -14.52
CA GLY A 664 19.06 17.72 -15.88
C GLY A 664 20.17 16.79 -16.37
N ARG A 665 20.81 16.04 -15.48
CA ARG A 665 21.98 15.20 -15.80
C ARG A 665 21.56 13.76 -16.14
N PRO A 666 22.12 13.16 -17.20
CA PRO A 666 22.06 11.70 -17.39
C PRO A 666 22.73 10.97 -16.22
N VAL A 667 22.19 9.82 -15.83
CA VAL A 667 22.73 8.99 -14.76
C VAL A 667 23.12 7.62 -15.31
N VAL A 668 24.29 7.12 -14.91
CA VAL A 668 24.72 5.74 -15.16
C VAL A 668 24.82 5.04 -13.81
N LEU A 669 23.96 4.07 -13.56
CA LEU A 669 24.12 3.13 -12.45
C LEU A 669 24.96 1.97 -12.96
N VAL A 670 26.10 1.74 -12.33
CA VAL A 670 27.05 0.70 -12.75
C VAL A 670 27.67 0.04 -11.53
N SER A 671 28.05 -1.22 -11.64
CA SER A 671 28.86 -1.87 -10.63
C SER A 671 30.32 -2.01 -11.06
N ASP A 672 31.14 -2.56 -10.19
CA ASP A 672 32.49 -3.02 -10.48
C ASP A 672 32.54 -4.56 -10.58
N HIS A 673 31.75 -5.26 -9.77
CA HIS A 673 31.49 -6.69 -9.85
C HIS A 673 30.10 -7.01 -9.29
N GLY A 674 29.56 -8.18 -9.62
CA GLY A 674 28.38 -8.69 -8.91
C GLY A 674 28.75 -9.45 -7.63
N HIS A 675 27.77 -10.13 -7.04
CA HIS A 675 27.94 -10.92 -5.82
C HIS A 675 27.06 -12.16 -5.83
N VAL A 676 27.42 -13.10 -4.95
CA VAL A 676 26.60 -14.25 -4.55
C VAL A 676 26.34 -14.18 -3.05
N LEU A 677 25.20 -14.71 -2.59
CA LEU A 677 24.83 -14.72 -1.18
C LEU A 677 25.26 -16.02 -0.49
N GLU A 678 25.56 -15.95 0.80
CA GLU A 678 25.87 -17.13 1.61
C GLU A 678 24.60 -17.96 1.87
N ARG A 679 24.59 -19.20 1.39
CA ARG A 679 23.43 -20.11 1.43
C ARG A 679 23.80 -21.50 1.98
N GLY A 680 24.61 -21.55 3.04
CA GLY A 680 25.07 -22.80 3.66
C GLY A 680 26.24 -23.46 2.94
N GLY A 681 27.08 -22.67 2.27
CA GLY A 681 28.18 -23.15 1.44
C GLY A 681 29.24 -23.95 2.20
N ARG A 682 29.96 -24.79 1.46
CA ARG A 682 31.10 -25.57 1.97
C ARG A 682 32.34 -24.67 2.07
N GLN A 683 32.83 -24.45 3.29
CA GLN A 683 34.19 -23.92 3.46
C GLN A 683 35.18 -25.00 3.01
N VAL A 684 35.94 -24.69 1.96
CA VAL A 684 37.05 -25.53 1.54
C VAL A 684 38.29 -24.99 2.23
N THR A 685 38.84 -25.73 3.18
CA THR A 685 40.11 -25.37 3.83
C THR A 685 41.20 -25.30 2.77
N PRO A 686 41.75 -24.12 2.45
CA PRO A 686 42.74 -24.01 1.39
C PRO A 686 44.05 -24.65 1.84
N ALA A 687 44.67 -25.48 0.98
CA ALA A 687 45.97 -26.09 1.26
C ALA A 687 47.11 -25.05 1.36
N SER A 688 46.98 -23.92 0.66
CA SER A 688 47.74 -22.65 0.76
C SER A 688 47.30 -21.71 -0.38
N GLY A 689 47.63 -20.42 -0.34
CA GLY A 689 47.50 -19.51 -1.50
C GLY A 689 46.13 -18.87 -1.73
N ALA A 690 45.27 -18.79 -0.71
CA ALA A 690 44.03 -17.99 -0.80
C ALA A 690 44.36 -16.50 -0.86
N GLY A 691 43.89 -15.82 -1.92
CA GLY A 691 44.09 -14.39 -2.11
C GLY A 691 42.85 -13.54 -1.79
N SER A 692 41.67 -14.16 -1.78
CA SER A 692 40.43 -13.60 -1.24
C SER A 692 39.47 -14.75 -0.84
N VAL A 693 38.26 -14.41 -0.42
CA VAL A 693 37.21 -15.37 -0.05
C VAL A 693 36.88 -16.34 -1.18
N ARG A 694 36.98 -15.86 -2.44
CA ARG A 694 36.62 -16.64 -3.64
C ARG A 694 37.71 -16.70 -4.71
N TRP A 695 38.98 -16.51 -4.36
CA TRP A 695 40.05 -16.90 -5.27
C TRP A 695 41.30 -17.36 -4.53
N ARG A 696 42.04 -18.28 -5.16
CA ARG A 696 43.30 -18.83 -4.67
C ARG A 696 44.25 -19.14 -5.84
N THR A 697 45.47 -19.55 -5.55
CA THR A 697 46.39 -20.15 -6.52
C THR A 697 46.43 -21.69 -6.39
N GLY A 698 47.06 -22.37 -7.34
CA GLY A 698 47.22 -23.83 -7.36
C GLY A 698 46.35 -24.52 -8.41
N GLU A 699 46.10 -25.83 -8.26
CA GLU A 699 45.27 -26.60 -9.20
C GLU A 699 43.77 -26.42 -8.90
N PRO A 700 42.90 -26.35 -9.93
CA PRO A 700 41.45 -26.30 -9.75
C PRO A 700 40.88 -27.67 -9.34
N GLY A 701 39.93 -27.66 -8.40
CA GLY A 701 39.10 -28.80 -8.03
C GLY A 701 37.69 -28.74 -8.65
N GLU A 702 36.81 -29.62 -8.19
CA GLU A 702 35.40 -29.62 -8.60
C GLU A 702 34.72 -28.30 -8.22
N GLY A 703 33.97 -27.70 -9.15
CA GLY A 703 33.32 -26.40 -8.93
C GLY A 703 34.22 -25.17 -9.11
N GLU A 704 35.49 -25.39 -9.45
CA GLU A 704 36.49 -24.36 -9.67
C GLU A 704 36.99 -24.35 -11.12
N VAL A 705 37.53 -23.21 -11.54
CA VAL A 705 38.18 -23.06 -12.84
C VAL A 705 39.46 -22.24 -12.68
N GLU A 706 40.51 -22.62 -13.41
CA GLU A 706 41.72 -21.81 -13.53
C GLU A 706 41.56 -20.78 -14.65
N LEU A 707 41.85 -19.52 -14.35
CA LEU A 707 41.83 -18.41 -15.30
C LEU A 707 43.22 -17.76 -15.36
N ALA A 708 43.73 -17.55 -16.57
CA ALA A 708 44.99 -16.88 -16.83
C ALA A 708 44.90 -16.02 -18.09
N GLY A 709 45.45 -14.80 -18.05
CA GLY A 709 45.43 -13.91 -19.21
C GLY A 709 45.56 -12.42 -18.87
N PRO A 710 45.43 -11.53 -19.87
CA PRO A 710 45.74 -10.10 -19.72
C PRO A 710 44.85 -9.35 -18.73
N ARG A 711 43.65 -9.86 -18.45
CA ARG A 711 42.68 -9.29 -17.50
C ARG A 711 42.79 -9.89 -16.08
N VAL A 712 43.75 -10.78 -15.86
CA VAL A 712 44.04 -11.36 -14.54
C VAL A 712 45.10 -10.52 -13.84
N LEU A 713 44.69 -9.65 -12.91
CA LEU A 713 45.61 -8.68 -12.28
C LEU A 713 46.14 -9.11 -10.91
N GLU A 714 45.64 -10.24 -10.38
CA GLU A 714 46.09 -10.84 -9.12
C GLU A 714 46.75 -12.21 -9.38
N GLY A 715 47.33 -12.82 -8.35
CA GLY A 715 47.89 -14.19 -8.43
C GLY A 715 49.04 -14.37 -9.42
N GLY A 716 49.68 -13.28 -9.86
CA GLY A 716 50.72 -13.33 -10.89
C GLY A 716 50.18 -13.55 -12.31
N GLY A 717 48.93 -13.15 -12.57
CA GLY A 717 48.29 -13.33 -13.88
C GLY A 717 47.60 -14.68 -14.06
N ARG A 718 47.47 -15.46 -12.99
CA ARG A 718 46.85 -16.78 -12.96
C ARG A 718 46.17 -17.01 -11.60
N VAL A 719 44.89 -17.37 -11.62
CA VAL A 719 44.09 -17.62 -10.41
C VAL A 719 43.17 -18.82 -10.60
N VAL A 720 42.84 -19.49 -9.51
CA VAL A 720 41.74 -20.45 -9.42
C VAL A 720 40.58 -19.77 -8.73
N VAL A 721 39.42 -19.79 -9.39
CA VAL A 721 38.18 -19.16 -8.94
C VAL A 721 37.03 -20.18 -8.99
N PRO A 722 36.16 -20.23 -7.97
CA PRO A 722 34.96 -21.05 -7.97
C PRO A 722 33.86 -20.43 -8.83
N TRP A 723 33.28 -21.24 -9.71
CA TRP A 723 32.03 -20.91 -10.41
C TRP A 723 30.80 -21.40 -9.63
N ARG A 724 30.95 -22.43 -8.79
CA ARG A 724 29.91 -22.84 -7.85
C ARG A 724 29.81 -21.85 -6.69
N GLU A 725 28.61 -21.34 -6.45
CA GLU A 725 28.35 -20.33 -5.40
C GLU A 725 28.64 -20.85 -3.99
N ASP A 726 28.56 -22.17 -3.76
CA ASP A 726 28.72 -22.78 -2.45
C ASP A 726 30.18 -23.00 -1.99
N ILE A 727 31.18 -22.57 -2.76
CA ILE A 727 32.61 -22.74 -2.42
C ILE A 727 33.23 -21.45 -1.88
N ARG A 728 33.77 -21.46 -0.65
CA ARG A 728 34.56 -20.34 -0.09
C ARG A 728 35.87 -20.81 0.55
N TYR A 729 36.89 -19.95 0.55
CA TYR A 729 38.22 -20.24 1.12
C TYR A 729 38.49 -19.54 2.46
N LEU A 730 37.74 -18.47 2.77
CA LEU A 730 37.85 -17.70 4.01
C LEU A 730 36.60 -17.87 4.89
N PRO A 731 36.60 -17.38 6.15
CA PRO A 731 35.44 -17.46 7.04
C PRO A 731 34.16 -16.88 6.43
N ARG A 732 33.03 -17.32 6.98
CA ARG A 732 31.70 -16.96 6.51
C ARG A 732 31.45 -15.44 6.58
N ARG A 733 30.74 -14.92 5.59
CA ARG A 733 30.13 -13.57 5.53
C ARG A 733 28.70 -13.68 5.00
N ALA A 734 27.96 -12.58 4.86
CA ALA A 734 26.59 -12.60 4.32
C ALA A 734 26.55 -12.80 2.80
N GLY A 735 27.61 -12.41 2.09
CA GLY A 735 27.81 -12.74 0.69
C GLY A 735 29.25 -12.53 0.24
N TYR A 736 29.51 -12.80 -1.03
CA TYR A 736 30.86 -12.92 -1.57
C TYR A 736 30.96 -12.45 -3.01
N HIS A 737 32.18 -12.12 -3.41
CA HIS A 737 32.58 -11.82 -4.78
C HIS A 737 34.02 -12.34 -5.01
N GLY A 738 34.52 -12.28 -6.24
CA GLY A 738 35.85 -12.74 -6.62
C GLY A 738 35.88 -14.06 -7.40
N GLY A 739 34.75 -14.74 -7.56
CA GLY A 739 34.58 -15.98 -8.31
C GLY A 739 34.26 -15.80 -9.80
N ALA A 740 33.86 -16.90 -10.44
CA ALA A 740 33.60 -17.01 -11.88
C ALA A 740 32.13 -17.31 -12.23
N SER A 741 31.21 -17.25 -11.27
CA SER A 741 29.78 -17.36 -11.55
C SER A 741 29.30 -16.22 -12.46
N LEU A 742 28.22 -16.43 -13.19
CA LEU A 742 27.55 -15.38 -13.98
C LEU A 742 27.17 -14.19 -13.09
N ALA A 743 26.71 -14.47 -11.86
CA ALA A 743 26.30 -13.46 -10.90
C ALA A 743 27.48 -12.58 -10.43
N GLU A 744 28.68 -13.13 -10.28
CA GLU A 744 29.88 -12.36 -9.88
C GLU A 744 30.54 -11.63 -11.06
N MET A 745 30.63 -12.28 -12.22
CA MET A 745 31.34 -11.76 -13.40
C MET A 745 30.55 -10.71 -14.19
N THR A 746 29.22 -10.69 -14.05
CA THR A 746 28.35 -9.74 -14.76
C THR A 746 28.26 -8.43 -14.00
N VAL A 747 28.71 -7.35 -14.63
CA VAL A 747 28.61 -5.98 -14.14
C VAL A 747 27.40 -5.31 -14.80
N PRO A 748 26.28 -5.11 -14.08
CA PRO A 748 25.11 -4.43 -14.64
C PRO A 748 25.40 -2.97 -14.96
N VAL A 749 24.87 -2.48 -16.09
CA VAL A 749 24.95 -1.08 -16.51
C VAL A 749 23.56 -0.58 -16.90
N LEU A 750 22.98 0.28 -16.07
CA LEU A 750 21.69 0.93 -16.31
C LEU A 750 21.94 2.40 -16.62
N VAL A 751 21.34 2.90 -17.70
CA VAL A 751 21.44 4.31 -18.07
C VAL A 751 20.07 4.95 -17.98
N LEU A 752 19.99 6.06 -17.26
CA LEU A 752 18.77 6.78 -16.96
C LEU A 752 18.91 8.21 -17.45
N VAL A 753 17.91 8.71 -18.16
CA VAL A 753 17.83 10.11 -18.58
C VAL A 753 16.56 10.75 -18.02
N PRO A 754 16.62 12.03 -17.59
CA PRO A 754 15.46 12.69 -17.02
C PRO A 754 14.46 13.18 -18.09
N SER A 755 14.88 13.21 -19.37
CA SER A 755 14.02 13.59 -20.50
C SER A 755 14.49 12.96 -21.80
N VAL A 756 13.59 12.91 -22.79
CA VAL A 756 13.86 12.37 -24.13
C VAL A 756 14.93 13.14 -24.91
N ASP A 757 15.12 14.43 -24.60
CA ASP A 757 16.10 15.29 -25.27
C ASP A 757 17.55 14.92 -24.92
N LEU A 758 17.75 14.14 -23.85
CA LEU A 758 19.06 13.67 -23.38
C LEU A 758 19.38 12.23 -23.82
N VAL A 759 18.51 11.62 -24.62
CA VAL A 759 18.76 10.30 -25.20
C VAL A 759 19.84 10.45 -26.28
N PRO A 760 21.01 9.78 -26.17
CA PRO A 760 22.04 9.88 -27.19
C PRO A 760 21.55 9.40 -28.55
N LYS A 761 22.17 9.92 -29.61
CA LYS A 761 21.93 9.45 -30.96
C LYS A 761 22.17 7.93 -31.06
N ASP A 762 21.27 7.23 -31.76
CA ASP A 762 21.28 5.79 -32.00
C ASP A 762 21.00 4.91 -30.75
N TRP A 763 20.53 5.53 -29.65
CA TRP A 763 20.05 4.80 -28.47
C TRP A 763 18.53 4.75 -28.45
N SER A 764 17.99 3.75 -27.74
CA SER A 764 16.55 3.56 -27.58
C SER A 764 16.16 3.62 -26.11
N ILE A 765 14.96 4.15 -25.84
CA ILE A 765 14.30 4.00 -24.54
C ILE A 765 14.00 2.51 -24.32
N LEU A 766 14.28 2.04 -23.10
CA LEU A 766 13.99 0.70 -22.62
C LEU A 766 12.78 0.76 -21.69
N PRO A 767 11.57 0.50 -22.20
CA PRO A 767 10.41 0.44 -21.34
C PRO A 767 10.37 -0.91 -20.57
N PRO A 768 9.65 -0.97 -19.43
CA PRO A 768 9.57 -2.19 -18.61
C PRO A 768 9.24 -3.45 -19.41
N GLU A 769 8.32 -3.34 -20.36
CA GLU A 769 7.81 -4.44 -21.18
C GLU A 769 8.90 -5.11 -22.03
N ASN A 770 9.98 -4.40 -22.36
CA ASN A 770 11.12 -4.95 -23.09
C ASN A 770 12.21 -5.51 -22.17
N THR A 771 12.20 -5.15 -20.89
CA THR A 771 13.24 -5.53 -19.92
C THR A 771 12.81 -6.64 -18.97
N VAL A 772 11.50 -6.82 -18.79
CA VAL A 772 10.90 -7.85 -17.95
C VAL A 772 10.71 -9.11 -18.79
N PRO A 773 11.26 -10.27 -18.38
CA PRO A 773 11.04 -11.52 -19.10
C PRO A 773 9.57 -11.92 -19.12
N TRP A 774 9.12 -12.55 -20.21
CA TRP A 774 7.75 -13.03 -20.36
C TRP A 774 7.31 -13.95 -19.20
N TRP A 775 8.20 -14.83 -18.74
CA TRP A 775 7.95 -15.75 -17.62
C TRP A 775 7.87 -15.03 -16.26
N TRP A 776 8.38 -13.80 -16.14
CA TRP A 776 8.29 -12.98 -14.93
C TRP A 776 6.90 -12.34 -14.78
N ALA A 777 6.32 -11.88 -15.90
CA ALA A 777 5.10 -11.10 -15.97
C ALA A 777 3.83 -11.93 -16.26
N ASP A 778 3.92 -13.27 -16.29
CA ASP A 778 2.82 -14.18 -16.66
C ASP A 778 2.25 -13.87 -18.07
N GLN A 779 3.14 -13.52 -18.99
CA GLN A 779 2.80 -13.25 -20.39
C GLN A 779 2.97 -14.53 -21.23
N GLU A 780 2.25 -14.63 -22.33
CA GLU A 780 2.47 -15.70 -23.31
C GLU A 780 3.92 -15.66 -23.80
N ALA A 781 4.50 -16.85 -23.96
CA ALA A 781 5.85 -16.97 -24.49
C ALA A 781 5.88 -16.32 -25.89
N PRO A 782 6.86 -15.45 -26.18
CA PRO A 782 6.95 -14.82 -27.49
C PRO A 782 7.11 -15.90 -28.56
N GLU A 783 6.34 -15.76 -29.65
CA GLU A 783 6.42 -16.67 -30.79
C GLU A 783 7.84 -16.59 -31.38
N ALA A 784 8.50 -17.75 -31.53
CA ALA A 784 9.88 -17.78 -32.00
C ALA A 784 9.94 -17.16 -33.42
N PRO A 785 10.78 -16.13 -33.66
CA PRO A 785 10.89 -15.55 -34.99
C PRO A 785 11.33 -16.65 -35.98
N PRO A 786 10.72 -16.71 -37.19
CA PRO A 786 11.09 -17.70 -38.18
C PRO A 786 12.58 -17.58 -38.50
N GLU A 787 13.30 -18.71 -38.49
CA GLU A 787 14.73 -18.77 -38.78
C GLU A 787 15.03 -18.03 -40.09
N ALA A 788 15.67 -16.85 -39.96
CA ALA A 788 16.17 -16.12 -41.11
C ALA A 788 17.30 -16.93 -41.75
N THR A 789 16.96 -17.70 -42.77
CA THR A 789 17.93 -18.41 -43.60
C THR A 789 18.96 -17.42 -44.14
N ALA A 790 20.19 -17.52 -43.61
CA ALA A 790 21.30 -16.67 -44.00
C ALA A 790 21.54 -16.80 -45.52
N THR A 791 21.19 -15.77 -46.28
CA THR A 791 21.53 -15.70 -47.70
C THR A 791 23.02 -15.44 -47.83
N LYS A 792 23.74 -16.43 -48.38
CA LYS A 792 25.19 -16.33 -48.67
C LYS A 792 25.50 -15.09 -49.52
N PRO A 793 26.59 -14.35 -49.22
CA PRO A 793 26.96 -13.19 -50.03
C PRO A 793 27.48 -13.65 -51.40
N LYS A 794 26.81 -13.20 -52.47
CA LYS A 794 27.31 -13.36 -53.84
C LYS A 794 28.47 -12.39 -54.08
N THR A 795 29.68 -12.93 -54.20
CA THR A 795 30.85 -12.23 -54.74
C THR A 795 30.58 -11.80 -56.19
N ARG A 796 30.57 -10.50 -56.46
CA ARG A 796 30.41 -9.97 -57.82
C ARG A 796 31.76 -9.52 -58.37
N ARG A 797 32.27 -10.30 -59.32
CA ARG A 797 33.40 -10.01 -60.20
C ARG A 797 33.16 -8.72 -60.99
N THR A 798 34.20 -7.90 -61.08
CA THR A 798 34.33 -6.76 -61.98
C THR A 798 34.52 -7.21 -63.43
N THR A 799 33.77 -6.61 -64.36
CA THR A 799 34.14 -6.46 -65.77
C THR A 799 33.45 -5.25 -66.38
N THR A 800 34.21 -4.60 -67.27
CA THR A 800 34.07 -3.26 -67.83
C THR A 800 33.36 -3.26 -69.19
N GLN A 801 32.81 -2.09 -69.54
CA GLN A 801 32.56 -1.50 -70.88
C GLN A 801 31.24 -1.69 -71.67
N LYS A 802 30.65 -0.51 -71.94
CA LYS A 802 30.13 0.09 -73.19
C LYS A 802 28.63 0.01 -73.60
N GLU A 803 28.05 1.21 -73.59
CA GLU A 803 27.16 1.87 -74.57
C GLU A 803 25.87 1.18 -75.05
N ALA A 804 24.69 1.72 -74.67
CA ALA A 804 23.79 2.45 -75.57
C ALA A 804 22.52 2.99 -74.84
N LEU A 805 22.02 4.12 -75.36
CA LEU A 805 20.85 4.92 -74.98
C LEU A 805 19.52 4.14 -74.88
N PHE A 806 18.72 4.41 -73.84
CA PHE A 806 17.40 5.08 -73.87
C PHE A 806 16.78 5.06 -72.46
N THR A 807 16.26 6.21 -72.03
CA THR A 807 15.63 6.49 -70.74
C THR A 807 14.20 5.97 -70.63
N VAL A 808 13.88 5.22 -69.57
CA VAL A 808 12.64 5.35 -68.77
C VAL A 808 13.01 5.00 -67.33
N GLY A 809 12.62 5.85 -66.38
CA GLY A 809 12.97 5.71 -64.96
C GLY A 809 12.29 4.51 -64.31
N ASP A 810 13.10 3.56 -63.84
CA ASP A 810 12.66 2.57 -62.86
C ASP A 810 12.64 3.23 -61.48
N VAL A 811 11.42 3.47 -61.02
CA VAL A 811 11.12 3.75 -59.62
C VAL A 811 11.52 2.49 -58.83
N ALA A 812 12.41 2.65 -57.87
CA ALA A 812 12.76 1.61 -56.91
C ALA A 812 11.48 1.01 -56.29
N PRO A 813 11.41 -0.32 -56.08
CA PRO A 813 10.21 -0.92 -55.50
C PRO A 813 9.98 -0.33 -54.10
N VAL A 814 8.85 0.35 -53.96
CA VAL A 814 8.33 0.80 -52.65
C VAL A 814 8.13 -0.47 -51.83
N ALA A 815 8.84 -0.56 -50.70
CA ALA A 815 8.65 -1.64 -49.74
C ALA A 815 7.17 -1.76 -49.39
N ALA A 816 6.63 -2.97 -49.47
CA ALA A 816 5.25 -3.25 -49.07
C ALA A 816 5.07 -2.83 -47.60
N VAL A 817 4.13 -1.92 -47.33
CA VAL A 817 3.76 -1.53 -45.97
C VAL A 817 3.07 -2.75 -45.34
N PRO A 818 3.55 -3.27 -44.19
CA PRO A 818 2.89 -4.40 -43.53
C PRO A 818 1.45 -4.03 -43.14
N ASP A 819 0.51 -4.95 -43.38
CA ASP A 819 -0.92 -4.77 -43.12
C ASP A 819 -1.26 -5.04 -41.64
N THR A 820 -0.74 -4.19 -40.75
CA THR A 820 -0.91 -4.32 -39.30
C THR A 820 -2.26 -3.76 -38.82
N LEU A 821 -2.67 -4.11 -37.59
CA LEU A 821 -3.90 -3.59 -36.98
C LEU A 821 -3.90 -2.05 -36.96
N GLY A 822 -2.80 -1.43 -36.53
CA GLY A 822 -2.61 0.01 -36.54
C GLY A 822 -2.66 0.62 -37.94
N ALA A 823 -2.12 -0.06 -38.95
CA ALA A 823 -2.22 0.37 -40.35
C ALA A 823 -3.66 0.28 -40.90
N ARG A 824 -4.47 -0.68 -40.44
CA ARG A 824 -5.89 -0.79 -40.78
C ARG A 824 -6.71 0.31 -40.12
N VAL A 825 -6.52 0.54 -38.81
CA VAL A 825 -7.20 1.61 -38.06
C VAL A 825 -6.93 2.98 -38.68
N THR A 826 -5.67 3.29 -38.98
CA THR A 826 -5.27 4.61 -39.51
C THR A 826 -5.71 4.86 -40.95
N ARG A 827 -6.16 3.83 -41.68
CA ARG A 827 -6.78 3.93 -43.01
C ARG A 827 -8.31 3.96 -42.97
N SER A 828 -8.93 3.72 -41.82
CA SER A 828 -10.39 3.67 -41.70
C SER A 828 -11.06 5.04 -41.94
N PRO A 829 -12.31 5.06 -42.44
CA PRO A 829 -13.09 6.30 -42.57
C PRO A 829 -13.29 7.00 -41.22
N VAL A 830 -13.53 6.22 -40.15
CA VAL A 830 -13.74 6.73 -38.78
C VAL A 830 -12.50 7.49 -38.28
N TYR A 831 -11.31 6.95 -38.49
CA TYR A 831 -10.06 7.64 -38.13
C TYR A 831 -9.87 8.94 -38.93
N ALA A 832 -10.20 8.92 -40.23
CA ALA A 832 -10.12 10.11 -41.08
C ALA A 832 -11.07 11.22 -40.59
N ASP A 833 -12.24 10.87 -40.08
CA ASP A 833 -13.19 11.83 -39.50
C ASP A 833 -12.73 12.34 -38.14
N GLN A 834 -12.26 11.48 -37.22
CA GLN A 834 -11.72 11.91 -35.92
C GLN A 834 -10.53 12.87 -36.08
N ARG A 835 -9.65 12.62 -37.06
CA ARG A 835 -8.48 13.46 -37.33
C ARG A 835 -8.83 14.90 -37.72
N LYS A 836 -10.00 15.16 -38.32
CA LYS A 836 -10.44 16.52 -38.72
C LYS A 836 -10.67 17.44 -37.51
N TYR A 837 -11.00 16.89 -36.35
CA TYR A 837 -11.28 17.65 -35.13
C TYR A 837 -10.01 18.01 -34.32
N LEU A 838 -8.84 17.52 -34.72
CA LEU A 838 -7.55 17.81 -34.09
C LEU A 838 -6.68 18.74 -34.94
N ARG A 839 -6.45 19.96 -34.45
CA ARG A 839 -5.61 20.97 -35.11
C ARG A 839 -4.14 20.54 -35.32
N LYS A 840 -3.63 19.62 -34.49
CA LYS A 840 -2.26 19.09 -34.53
C LYS A 840 -2.26 17.58 -34.23
N ALA A 841 -2.94 16.81 -35.07
CA ALA A 841 -2.98 15.35 -34.91
C ALA A 841 -1.58 14.73 -35.09
N PRO A 842 -1.21 13.71 -34.29
CA PRO A 842 -0.10 12.81 -34.56
C PRO A 842 -0.07 12.28 -36.01
N GLU A 843 1.11 11.94 -36.51
CA GLU A 843 1.22 11.33 -37.84
C GLU A 843 0.64 9.91 -37.83
N GLY A 844 -0.08 9.51 -38.89
CA GLY A 844 -0.76 8.21 -38.96
C GLY A 844 0.18 7.02 -38.71
N ARG A 845 1.42 7.08 -39.20
CA ARG A 845 2.44 6.04 -38.92
C ARG A 845 2.80 5.91 -37.44
N GLN A 846 2.78 7.01 -36.68
CA GLN A 846 3.05 6.98 -35.24
C GLN A 846 1.86 6.39 -34.48
N VAL A 847 0.64 6.73 -34.90
CA VAL A 847 -0.58 6.14 -34.34
C VAL A 847 -0.64 4.64 -34.61
N ALA A 848 -0.33 4.22 -35.85
CA ALA A 848 -0.27 2.81 -36.23
C ALA A 848 0.73 2.04 -35.35
N ALA A 849 1.96 2.53 -35.25
CA ALA A 849 3.00 1.89 -34.44
C ALA A 849 2.64 1.78 -32.95
N VAL A 850 1.92 2.77 -32.40
CA VAL A 850 1.46 2.72 -31.01
C VAL A 850 0.34 1.69 -30.82
N ILE A 851 -0.61 1.62 -31.75
CA ILE A 851 -1.67 0.60 -31.72
C ILE A 851 -1.06 -0.80 -31.80
N ASP A 852 -0.14 -1.00 -32.73
CA ASP A 852 0.55 -2.29 -32.91
C ASP A 852 1.32 -2.68 -31.64
N ALA A 853 2.12 -1.76 -31.09
CA ALA A 853 2.87 -2.01 -29.86
C ALA A 853 1.97 -2.31 -28.65
N LEU A 854 0.82 -1.63 -28.52
CA LEU A 854 -0.17 -1.91 -27.48
C LEU A 854 -0.82 -3.29 -27.68
N ALA A 855 -1.19 -3.64 -28.90
CA ALA A 855 -1.82 -4.92 -29.21
C ALA A 855 -0.86 -6.11 -28.99
N ASP A 856 0.42 -5.94 -29.36
CA ASP A 856 1.48 -6.93 -29.16
C ASP A 856 1.83 -7.11 -27.66
N SER A 857 1.62 -6.08 -26.85
CA SER A 857 1.88 -6.10 -25.39
C SER A 857 0.65 -6.45 -24.55
N GLY A 858 -0.32 -7.17 -25.12
CA GLY A 858 -1.53 -7.59 -24.40
C GLY A 858 -2.45 -6.43 -23.99
N GLY A 859 -2.40 -5.32 -24.72
CA GLY A 859 -3.25 -4.16 -24.52
C GLY A 859 -2.77 -3.18 -23.44
N ARG A 860 -1.53 -3.28 -22.94
CA ARG A 860 -0.99 -2.35 -21.92
C ARG A 860 0.44 -1.94 -22.25
N LEU A 861 0.73 -0.65 -22.14
CA LEU A 861 2.07 -0.08 -22.27
C LEU A 861 2.26 1.08 -21.30
N SER A 862 3.45 1.22 -20.75
CA SER A 862 3.86 2.45 -20.06
C SER A 862 3.77 3.68 -20.98
N ALA A 863 3.52 4.86 -20.42
CA ALA A 863 3.52 6.12 -21.19
C ALA A 863 4.84 6.34 -21.94
N ALA A 864 5.97 5.90 -21.36
CA ALA A 864 7.28 5.90 -21.99
C ALA A 864 7.36 4.96 -23.21
N ALA A 865 6.83 3.74 -23.11
CA ALA A 865 6.75 2.79 -24.23
C ALA A 865 5.93 3.34 -25.40
N VAL A 866 4.80 4.00 -25.10
CA VAL A 866 3.97 4.66 -26.13
C VAL A 866 4.76 5.75 -26.86
N GLY A 867 5.53 6.57 -26.12
CA GLY A 867 6.42 7.55 -26.72
C GLY A 867 7.53 6.91 -27.58
N ALA A 868 8.11 5.81 -27.11
CA ALA A 868 9.16 5.06 -27.82
C ALA A 868 8.65 4.43 -29.13
N ALA A 869 7.48 3.79 -29.10
CA ALA A 869 6.83 3.23 -30.29
C ALA A 869 6.55 4.31 -31.35
N ALA A 870 6.05 5.48 -30.92
CA ALA A 870 5.83 6.62 -31.80
C ALA A 870 7.13 7.20 -32.40
N ALA A 871 8.24 7.16 -31.67
CA ALA A 871 9.55 7.61 -32.14
C ALA A 871 10.17 6.62 -33.15
N ALA A 872 10.04 5.31 -32.91
CA ALA A 872 10.55 4.25 -33.80
C ALA A 872 9.93 4.31 -35.22
N ALA A 873 8.70 4.82 -35.35
CA ALA A 873 8.03 5.03 -36.64
C ALA A 873 8.59 6.19 -37.50
N GLY A 874 9.68 6.85 -37.06
CA GLY A 874 10.42 7.85 -37.84
C GLY A 874 9.81 9.26 -37.84
N GLY A 875 8.91 9.55 -36.89
CA GLY A 875 8.39 10.90 -36.61
C GLY A 875 9.22 11.65 -35.57
N ARG A 876 9.00 12.95 -35.39
CA ARG A 876 9.60 13.69 -34.26
C ARG A 876 9.11 13.06 -32.95
N PRO A 877 9.99 12.71 -32.01
CA PRO A 877 9.57 12.15 -30.73
C PRO A 877 8.64 13.16 -30.03
N PRO A 878 7.53 12.70 -29.45
CA PRO A 878 6.63 13.59 -28.73
C PRO A 878 7.37 14.21 -27.54
N ARG A 879 7.45 15.55 -27.50
CA ARG A 879 8.11 16.30 -26.41
C ARG A 879 7.46 16.10 -25.04
N ASN A 880 6.21 15.65 -25.02
CA ASN A 880 5.45 15.37 -23.81
C ASN A 880 4.54 14.17 -24.10
N ALA A 881 4.78 13.06 -23.42
CA ALA A 881 4.04 11.81 -23.61
C ALA A 881 2.56 11.96 -23.24
N ASP A 882 2.24 12.69 -22.17
CA ASP A 882 0.86 12.89 -21.71
C ASP A 882 0.01 13.67 -22.72
N LEU A 883 0.59 14.72 -23.32
CA LEU A 883 -0.08 15.48 -24.39
C LEU A 883 -0.28 14.64 -25.65
N PHE A 884 0.67 13.76 -25.96
CA PHE A 884 0.59 12.84 -27.08
C PHE A 884 -0.49 11.78 -26.84
N ILE A 885 -0.53 11.17 -25.64
CA ILE A 885 -1.56 10.21 -25.24
C ILE A 885 -2.94 10.87 -25.23
N THR A 886 -3.06 12.10 -24.74
CA THR A 886 -4.32 12.87 -24.81
C THR A 886 -4.76 13.07 -26.26
N ALA A 887 -3.83 13.32 -27.18
CA ALA A 887 -4.14 13.42 -28.61
C ALA A 887 -4.56 12.06 -29.20
N LEU A 888 -3.95 10.94 -28.76
CA LEU A 888 -4.36 9.59 -29.14
C LEU A 888 -5.75 9.24 -28.61
N GLN A 889 -6.07 9.56 -27.34
CA GLN A 889 -7.41 9.36 -26.78
C GLN A 889 -8.47 10.10 -27.60
N ARG A 890 -8.19 11.34 -28.04
CA ARG A 890 -9.10 12.08 -28.92
C ARG A 890 -9.25 11.49 -30.32
N LEU A 891 -8.25 10.75 -30.81
CA LEU A 891 -8.31 10.07 -32.10
C LEU A 891 -9.02 8.71 -32.02
N LEU A 892 -8.87 8.00 -30.89
CA LEU A 892 -9.27 6.60 -30.75
C LEU A 892 -10.54 6.40 -29.92
N ASN A 893 -10.88 7.31 -29.00
CA ASN A 893 -12.08 7.20 -28.16
C ASN A 893 -13.27 7.84 -28.89
N VAL A 894 -13.92 7.06 -29.76
CA VAL A 894 -15.09 7.50 -30.53
C VAL A 894 -16.31 7.58 -29.61
N GLU A 895 -17.05 8.69 -29.68
CA GLU A 895 -18.30 8.93 -28.91
C GLU A 895 -18.15 8.83 -27.38
N GLY A 896 -16.92 8.98 -26.87
CA GLY A 896 -16.64 8.95 -25.42
C GLY A 896 -16.41 7.55 -24.85
N TYR A 897 -16.47 6.50 -25.66
CA TYR A 897 -16.10 5.14 -25.24
C TYR A 897 -14.57 4.99 -25.16
N PRO A 898 -14.02 4.48 -24.05
CA PRO A 898 -12.58 4.49 -23.79
C PRO A 898 -11.86 3.32 -24.46
N VAL A 899 -11.66 3.38 -25.78
CA VAL A 899 -10.79 2.43 -26.51
C VAL A 899 -9.35 2.51 -26.01
N LEU A 900 -8.86 3.74 -25.78
CA LEU A 900 -7.58 4.02 -25.15
C LEU A 900 -7.79 4.64 -23.76
N GLY A 901 -7.31 3.94 -22.73
CA GLY A 901 -7.44 4.33 -21.32
C GLY A 901 -6.10 4.71 -20.68
N LEU A 902 -6.19 5.40 -19.53
CA LEU A 902 -5.06 5.65 -18.64
C LEU A 902 -5.39 5.07 -17.27
N ILE A 903 -4.49 4.25 -16.73
CA ILE A 903 -4.57 3.70 -15.37
C ILE A 903 -3.30 4.09 -14.58
N ASP A 904 -3.23 3.71 -13.30
CA ASP A 904 -2.08 3.95 -12.43
C ASP A 904 -1.65 5.44 -12.37
N SER A 905 -2.64 6.32 -12.18
CA SER A 905 -2.42 7.78 -12.18
C SER A 905 -1.79 8.32 -13.48
N GLY A 906 -1.99 7.64 -14.60
CA GLY A 906 -1.49 8.04 -15.92
C GLY A 906 -0.18 7.39 -16.35
N ALA A 907 0.40 6.50 -15.54
CA ALA A 907 1.64 5.81 -15.86
C ALA A 907 1.49 4.75 -16.96
N THR A 908 0.31 4.13 -17.06
CA THR A 908 0.02 3.01 -17.96
C THR A 908 -1.11 3.37 -18.92
N VAL A 909 -0.88 3.16 -20.21
CA VAL A 909 -1.84 3.30 -21.30
C VAL A 909 -2.43 1.93 -21.61
N THR A 910 -3.75 1.84 -21.70
CA THR A 910 -4.46 0.59 -22.01
C THR A 910 -5.17 0.69 -23.36
N LEU A 911 -5.24 -0.41 -24.11
CA LEU A 911 -5.97 -0.55 -25.36
C LEU A 911 -7.00 -1.68 -25.26
N GLU A 912 -8.27 -1.34 -25.42
CA GLU A 912 -9.32 -2.34 -25.63
C GLU A 912 -9.35 -2.70 -27.13
N THR A 913 -8.74 -3.83 -27.47
CA THR A 913 -8.56 -4.26 -28.87
C THR A 913 -9.87 -4.68 -29.53
N ALA A 914 -10.78 -5.33 -28.81
CA ALA A 914 -12.07 -5.75 -29.35
C ALA A 914 -12.94 -4.52 -29.67
N LEU A 915 -12.98 -3.54 -28.75
CA LEU A 915 -13.71 -2.30 -28.96
C LEU A 915 -13.09 -1.45 -30.08
N LEU A 916 -11.75 -1.42 -30.18
CA LEU A 916 -11.04 -0.76 -31.29
C LEU A 916 -11.47 -1.37 -32.64
N CYS A 917 -11.44 -2.69 -32.76
CA CYS A 917 -11.84 -3.39 -33.98
C CYS A 917 -13.30 -3.10 -34.37
N GLU A 918 -14.21 -3.14 -33.39
CA GLU A 918 -15.63 -2.84 -33.59
C GLU A 918 -15.85 -1.39 -34.06
N GLN A 919 -15.28 -0.40 -33.38
CA GLN A 919 -15.51 1.01 -33.67
C GLN A 919 -14.89 1.47 -35.00
N PHE A 920 -13.73 0.92 -35.36
CA PHE A 920 -13.02 1.31 -36.58
C PHE A 920 -13.35 0.39 -37.77
N GLY A 921 -14.17 -0.65 -37.57
CA GLY A 921 -14.60 -1.58 -38.61
C GLY A 921 -13.46 -2.40 -39.21
N VAL A 922 -12.54 -2.86 -38.37
CA VAL A 922 -11.33 -3.59 -38.77
C VAL A 922 -11.24 -4.95 -38.05
N GLU A 923 -10.61 -5.94 -38.69
CA GLU A 923 -10.31 -7.24 -38.08
C GLU A 923 -8.87 -7.26 -37.53
N ARG A 924 -8.63 -8.11 -36.52
CA ARG A 924 -7.34 -8.18 -35.79
C ARG A 924 -6.17 -8.59 -36.66
#